data_AF-A0A6J8DFL2-F1
#
_entry.id   AF-A0A6J8DFL2-F1
#
_cell.length_a   1.000
_cell.length_b   1.000
_cell.length_c   1.000
_cell.angle_alpha   90.00
_cell.angle_beta   90.00
_cell.angle_gamma   90.00
#
_symmetry.space_group_name_H-M   'P 1'
#
loop_
_entity.id
_entity.type
_entity.pdbx_description
1 polymer ?
#
loop_
_entity_poly.entity_id
_entity_poly.type
_entity_poly.pdbx_seq_one_letter_code
_entity_poly.pdbx_strand_id
1 'polypeptide(L)'
;MENYKIIKQLGQGAQSTIFLVEDLKNENKTCILKKVECFDESEANKAFRESLALQELNHPYVSGYKEFFVMWEKKDSSMYMCIAMDYFPKGHLGQYINEKRQSKEIIEEEKIKTWIGQIIEALVYAHEKGIIHRDVRPNNMYVNEDGNLVLGDFSVASVMGDTRTCTRSTLDITNYMAPEVTDKFTLASDVWAFGCILLELTTTSLYTQEEIMDKIRDIKEDSFVMEQIFEEISKFYSSDIISLLRNTLKRNKRPTARELQDKNNYVQECVKRSDASQLEKRKRRESIIIDKDKTELPKGQGIRPVVKYLANMVDYEDNVRSALEYLVELTKELEVFEIDASGKRMIKAAMRNNLLDKDIQIAGFNILNCLIITAQTDDVLFTPEIISIVPVAMEHHETSAELQQSGAALLMALASQEGAAEVIGLYGGVEHIITALKTHPNNPELCSTCCHALWSLAVVEDNVKIATEQKAISHVCGALKTHMNSPDVAEAASAALLSLTLNDENFDNVGDLDCVGLLIDAIEKHMKNAKVVKNACLALASLVEPDEESAYRVLTNEVSTGGHVAGVPIILKAYDLHKDNAEVVESIVSLVMELSEYDDVCAEMKHLNVGPNLLSQIFKRFKENRDIMDPCEKALGKLQLISGQKAKA
;
A
#
# COMPACT_ATOMS: atom_id res chain seq x y z
N MET A 1 -18.97 -15.80 -35.75
CA MET A 1 -19.91 -14.76 -35.24
C MET A 1 -21.01 -15.32 -34.34
N GLU A 2 -21.49 -16.56 -34.51
CA GLU A 2 -22.59 -17.11 -33.69
C GLU A 2 -22.31 -17.14 -32.18
N ASN A 3 -21.04 -17.19 -31.77
CA ASN A 3 -20.61 -17.21 -30.36
C ASN A 3 -20.29 -15.82 -29.80
N TYR A 4 -20.44 -14.75 -30.59
CA TYR A 4 -20.08 -13.41 -30.17
C TYR A 4 -21.23 -12.45 -30.41
N LYS A 5 -21.63 -11.74 -29.36
CA LYS A 5 -22.65 -10.70 -29.45
C LYS A 5 -22.00 -9.33 -29.48
N ILE A 6 -22.18 -8.59 -30.58
CA ILE A 6 -21.63 -7.23 -30.70
C ILE A 6 -22.31 -6.31 -29.68
N ILE A 7 -21.50 -5.67 -28.85
CA ILE A 7 -21.92 -4.60 -27.94
C ILE A 7 -21.79 -3.25 -28.63
N LYS A 8 -20.59 -2.97 -29.17
CA LYS A 8 -20.25 -1.66 -29.73
C LYS A 8 -19.14 -1.77 -30.78
N GLN A 9 -19.22 -0.99 -31.85
CA GLN A 9 -18.08 -0.77 -32.74
C GLN A 9 -17.15 0.28 -32.14
N LEU A 10 -15.88 -0.08 -31.90
CA LEU A 10 -14.88 0.81 -31.29
C LEU A 10 -14.10 1.62 -32.33
N GLY A 11 -13.89 1.07 -33.53
CA GLY A 11 -13.15 1.76 -34.58
C GLY A 11 -13.25 1.07 -35.94
N GLN A 12 -12.98 1.83 -37.00
CA GLN A 12 -12.91 1.35 -38.38
C GLN A 12 -11.66 1.93 -39.04
N GLY A 13 -10.73 1.05 -39.40
CA GLY A 13 -9.58 1.36 -40.24
C GLY A 13 -9.86 1.06 -41.71
N ALA A 14 -8.84 1.22 -42.56
CA ALA A 14 -8.96 1.03 -44.02
C ALA A 14 -9.41 -0.39 -44.42
N GLN A 15 -9.00 -1.41 -43.67
CA GLN A 15 -9.29 -2.82 -43.96
C GLN A 15 -9.66 -3.62 -42.70
N SER A 16 -9.84 -2.95 -41.56
CA SER A 16 -10.22 -3.62 -40.32
C SER A 16 -11.29 -2.87 -39.57
N THR A 17 -12.17 -3.60 -38.90
CA THR A 17 -13.19 -3.06 -38.00
C THR A 17 -13.05 -3.72 -36.64
N ILE A 18 -13.06 -2.92 -35.58
CA ILE A 18 -12.87 -3.38 -34.20
C ILE A 18 -14.20 -3.28 -33.48
N PHE A 19 -14.64 -4.39 -32.91
CA PHE A 19 -15.86 -4.49 -32.13
C PHE A 19 -15.54 -4.89 -30.69
N LEU A 20 -16.26 -4.29 -29.73
CA LEU A 20 -16.42 -4.83 -28.40
C LEU A 20 -17.57 -5.84 -28.44
N VAL A 21 -17.32 -7.06 -27.99
CA VAL A 21 -18.28 -8.17 -28.05
C VAL A 21 -18.37 -8.91 -26.72
N GLU A 22 -19.50 -9.57 -26.45
CA GLU A 22 -19.64 -10.56 -25.38
C GLU A 22 -19.36 -11.95 -25.97
N ASP A 23 -18.50 -12.73 -25.32
CA ASP A 23 -18.26 -14.12 -25.65
C ASP A 23 -19.34 -15.01 -25.00
N LEU A 24 -20.26 -15.51 -25.82
CA LEU A 24 -21.42 -16.30 -25.39
C LEU A 24 -21.03 -17.69 -24.87
N LYS A 25 -19.80 -18.16 -25.12
CA LYS A 25 -19.29 -19.44 -24.61
C LYS A 25 -18.65 -19.30 -23.23
N ASN A 26 -18.04 -18.15 -22.94
CA ASN A 26 -17.24 -17.91 -21.75
C ASN A 26 -17.91 -16.92 -20.80
N GLU A 27 -19.06 -17.31 -20.25
CA GLU A 27 -19.80 -16.54 -19.22
C GLU A 27 -20.17 -15.11 -19.63
N ASN A 28 -20.29 -14.83 -20.93
CA ASN A 28 -20.51 -13.48 -21.47
C ASN A 28 -19.39 -12.48 -21.11
N LYS A 29 -18.16 -12.95 -20.91
CA LYS A 29 -17.00 -12.07 -20.71
C LYS A 29 -16.79 -11.18 -21.93
N THR A 30 -16.47 -9.91 -21.67
CA THR A 30 -16.23 -8.92 -22.71
C THR A 30 -14.87 -9.15 -23.39
N CYS A 31 -14.83 -9.06 -24.71
CA CYS A 31 -13.59 -9.17 -25.49
C CYS A 31 -13.60 -8.25 -26.72
N ILE A 32 -12.43 -8.10 -27.34
CA ILE A 32 -12.27 -7.38 -28.60
C ILE A 32 -12.33 -8.36 -29.76
N LEU A 33 -13.12 -8.03 -30.78
CA LEU A 33 -13.16 -8.73 -32.05
C LEU A 33 -12.67 -7.80 -33.17
N LYS A 34 -11.48 -8.08 -33.70
CA LYS A 34 -10.91 -7.40 -34.86
C LYS A 34 -11.27 -8.18 -36.12
N LYS A 35 -12.04 -7.58 -37.02
CA LYS A 35 -12.47 -8.13 -38.31
C LYS A 35 -11.63 -7.51 -39.41
N VAL A 36 -10.83 -8.29 -40.12
CA VAL A 36 -9.91 -7.86 -41.18
C VAL A 36 -10.37 -8.43 -42.52
N GLU A 37 -10.47 -7.60 -43.55
CA GLU A 37 -10.85 -8.04 -44.90
C GLU A 37 -9.71 -8.80 -45.58
N CYS A 38 -10.03 -9.93 -46.22
CA CYS A 38 -9.12 -10.74 -47.04
C CYS A 38 -9.52 -10.66 -48.52
N PHE A 39 -8.54 -10.68 -49.42
CA PHE A 39 -8.76 -10.68 -50.87
C PHE A 39 -9.37 -11.98 -51.36
N ASP A 40 -8.87 -13.10 -50.85
CA ASP A 40 -9.31 -14.43 -51.26
C ASP A 40 -9.17 -15.46 -50.14
N GLU A 41 -9.66 -16.67 -50.44
CA GLU A 41 -9.61 -17.80 -49.53
C GLU A 41 -8.18 -18.27 -49.23
N SER A 42 -7.25 -18.11 -50.17
CA SER A 42 -5.85 -18.51 -49.99
C SER A 42 -5.17 -17.60 -48.96
N GLU A 43 -5.38 -16.29 -49.06
CA GLU A 43 -4.87 -15.32 -48.10
C GLU A 43 -5.50 -15.52 -46.72
N ALA A 44 -6.82 -15.69 -46.65
CA ALA A 44 -7.51 -15.93 -45.39
C ALA A 44 -7.00 -17.20 -44.69
N ASN A 45 -6.80 -18.29 -45.44
CA ASN A 45 -6.24 -19.54 -44.91
C ASN A 45 -4.78 -19.42 -44.49
N LYS A 46 -3.97 -18.65 -45.21
CA LYS A 46 -2.58 -18.37 -44.84
C LYS A 46 -2.52 -17.58 -43.53
N ALA A 47 -3.29 -16.48 -43.45
CA ALA A 47 -3.44 -15.64 -42.27
C ALA A 47 -3.89 -16.44 -41.05
N PHE A 48 -4.90 -17.29 -41.22
CA PHE A 48 -5.38 -18.20 -40.18
C PHE A 48 -4.27 -19.14 -39.68
N ARG A 49 -3.55 -19.83 -40.58
CA ARG A 49 -2.50 -20.80 -40.19
C ARG A 49 -1.35 -20.16 -39.42
N GLU A 50 -0.85 -19.01 -39.85
CA GLU A 50 0.26 -18.34 -39.17
C GLU A 50 -0.19 -17.74 -37.82
N SER A 51 -1.48 -17.37 -37.71
CA SER A 51 -2.05 -16.88 -36.45
C SER A 51 -2.25 -17.96 -35.39
N LEU A 52 -2.28 -19.24 -35.76
CA LEU A 52 -2.36 -20.34 -34.79
C LEU A 52 -1.19 -20.34 -33.81
N ALA A 53 0.01 -19.94 -34.27
CA ALA A 53 1.19 -19.81 -33.39
C ALA A 53 0.99 -18.72 -32.31
N LEU A 54 0.12 -17.74 -32.56
CA LEU A 54 -0.21 -16.68 -31.60
C LEU A 54 -1.18 -17.16 -30.51
N GLN A 55 -1.97 -18.22 -30.76
CA GLN A 55 -2.83 -18.80 -29.72
C GLN A 55 -2.03 -19.49 -28.60
N GLU A 56 -0.82 -19.95 -28.90
CA GLU A 56 0.07 -20.57 -27.91
C GLU A 56 0.78 -19.54 -27.02
N LEU A 57 0.64 -18.24 -27.31
CA LEU A 57 1.22 -17.19 -26.50
C LEU A 57 0.49 -17.06 -25.18
N ASN A 58 1.21 -17.41 -24.13
CA ASN A 58 0.76 -17.32 -22.76
C ASN A 58 1.87 -16.72 -21.90
N HIS A 59 1.80 -15.40 -21.71
CA HIS A 59 2.68 -14.64 -20.83
C HIS A 59 1.89 -13.47 -20.24
N PRO A 60 2.17 -13.01 -19.02
CA PRO A 60 1.34 -11.99 -18.36
C PRO A 60 1.39 -10.60 -18.98
N TYR A 61 2.52 -10.27 -19.61
CA TYR A 61 2.69 -9.00 -20.32
C TYR A 61 2.55 -9.14 -21.84
N VAL A 62 1.94 -10.23 -22.30
CA VAL A 62 1.59 -10.47 -23.71
C VAL A 62 0.10 -10.76 -23.79
N SER A 63 -0.60 -10.05 -24.67
CA SER A 63 -2.04 -10.22 -24.88
C SER A 63 -2.35 -11.61 -25.42
N GLY A 64 -3.33 -12.27 -24.82
CA GLY A 64 -3.78 -13.59 -25.25
C GLY A 64 -4.72 -13.50 -26.45
N TYR A 65 -4.52 -14.37 -27.43
CA TYR A 65 -5.44 -14.57 -28.54
C TYR A 65 -6.41 -15.70 -28.22
N LYS A 66 -7.70 -15.38 -28.09
CA LYS A 66 -8.74 -16.33 -27.68
C LYS A 66 -9.14 -17.25 -28.83
N GLU A 67 -9.45 -16.66 -29.97
CA GLU A 67 -9.96 -17.40 -31.13
C GLU A 67 -9.61 -16.67 -32.42
N PHE A 68 -9.28 -17.45 -33.45
CA PHE A 68 -9.20 -17.00 -34.82
C PHE A 68 -10.25 -17.75 -35.63
N PHE A 69 -10.94 -17.06 -36.55
CA PHE A 69 -11.84 -17.72 -37.50
C PHE A 69 -12.00 -16.91 -38.77
N VAL A 70 -12.31 -17.58 -39.87
CA VAL A 70 -12.62 -16.94 -41.16
C VAL A 70 -14.12 -16.97 -41.38
N MET A 71 -14.68 -15.90 -41.92
CA MET A 71 -16.08 -15.83 -42.30
C MET A 71 -16.26 -15.18 -43.67
N TRP A 72 -17.30 -15.60 -44.39
CA TRP A 72 -17.75 -14.96 -45.62
C TRP A 72 -18.97 -14.10 -45.34
N GLU A 73 -18.92 -12.82 -45.72
CA GLU A 73 -20.11 -11.97 -45.66
C GLU A 73 -20.72 -11.75 -47.03
N LYS A 74 -21.96 -12.22 -47.19
CA LYS A 74 -22.70 -12.11 -48.45
C LYS A 74 -22.94 -10.67 -48.90
N LYS A 75 -23.04 -9.72 -47.97
CA LYS A 75 -23.32 -8.31 -48.29
C LYS A 75 -22.14 -7.66 -49.00
N ASP A 76 -20.93 -7.90 -48.50
CA ASP A 76 -19.70 -7.30 -49.02
C ASP A 76 -19.08 -8.18 -50.11
N SER A 77 -19.51 -9.44 -50.24
CA SER A 77 -18.90 -10.44 -51.14
C SER A 77 -17.40 -10.57 -50.90
N SER A 78 -16.99 -10.51 -49.63
CA SER A 78 -15.60 -10.58 -49.17
C SER A 78 -15.44 -11.62 -48.04
N MET A 79 -14.25 -12.21 -47.98
CA MET A 79 -13.82 -13.01 -46.84
C MET A 79 -13.24 -12.10 -45.76
N TYR A 80 -13.46 -12.46 -44.50
CA TYR A 80 -12.93 -11.74 -43.36
C TYR A 80 -12.25 -12.71 -42.40
N MET A 81 -11.08 -12.32 -41.92
CA MET A 81 -10.43 -12.92 -40.77
C MET A 81 -10.85 -12.20 -39.51
N CYS A 82 -11.38 -12.94 -38.55
CA CYS A 82 -11.77 -12.45 -37.24
C CYS A 82 -10.79 -12.92 -36.18
N ILE A 83 -10.38 -11.98 -35.32
CA ILE A 83 -9.42 -12.19 -34.24
C ILE A 83 -10.08 -11.76 -32.94
N ALA A 84 -10.33 -12.71 -32.04
CA ALA A 84 -10.83 -12.44 -30.69
C ALA A 84 -9.67 -12.35 -29.70
N MET A 85 -9.60 -11.26 -28.93
CA MET A 85 -8.53 -10.97 -27.98
C MET A 85 -9.07 -10.31 -26.71
N ASP A 86 -8.23 -10.22 -25.68
CA ASP A 86 -8.59 -9.57 -24.42
C ASP A 86 -8.97 -8.09 -24.59
N TYR A 87 -9.89 -7.63 -23.74
CA TYR A 87 -10.31 -6.23 -23.67
C TYR A 87 -9.67 -5.54 -22.47
N PHE A 88 -9.04 -4.38 -22.70
CA PHE A 88 -8.37 -3.59 -21.68
C PHE A 88 -9.10 -2.25 -21.48
N PRO A 89 -9.92 -2.11 -20.41
CA PRO A 89 -10.78 -0.94 -20.24
C PRO A 89 -10.01 0.34 -19.92
N LYS A 90 -8.79 0.25 -19.36
CA LYS A 90 -7.94 1.40 -19.07
C LYS A 90 -7.19 1.96 -20.28
N GLY A 91 -7.42 1.41 -21.47
CA GLY A 91 -6.83 1.89 -22.72
C GLY A 91 -5.38 1.46 -22.92
N HIS A 92 -4.59 2.31 -23.57
CA HIS A 92 -3.20 2.02 -23.96
C HIS A 92 -2.22 3.11 -23.48
N LEU A 93 -0.94 2.75 -23.39
CA LEU A 93 0.13 3.60 -22.89
C LEU A 93 0.22 4.93 -23.65
N GLY A 94 -0.05 4.94 -24.96
CA GLY A 94 -0.05 6.17 -25.75
C GLY A 94 -1.03 7.24 -25.25
N GLN A 95 -2.18 6.83 -24.69
CA GLN A 95 -3.14 7.77 -24.10
C GLN A 95 -2.55 8.38 -22.83
N TYR A 96 -1.98 7.54 -21.96
CA TYR A 96 -1.34 7.98 -20.72
C TYR A 96 -0.17 8.95 -20.97
N ILE A 97 0.70 8.65 -21.93
CA ILE A 97 1.83 9.53 -22.30
C ILE A 97 1.31 10.88 -22.78
N ASN A 98 0.25 10.89 -23.61
CA ASN A 98 -0.32 12.13 -24.11
C ASN A 98 -0.98 12.96 -23.01
N GLU A 99 -1.68 12.34 -22.05
CA GLU A 99 -2.25 13.03 -20.90
C GLU A 99 -1.16 13.72 -20.06
N LYS A 100 -0.10 12.99 -19.69
CA LYS A 100 1.05 13.55 -18.96
C LYS A 100 1.76 14.66 -19.73
N ARG A 101 1.83 14.52 -21.05
CA ARG A 101 2.45 15.53 -21.91
C ARG A 101 1.61 16.81 -22.01
N GLN A 102 0.29 16.69 -22.07
CA GLN A 102 -0.62 17.84 -22.06
C GLN A 102 -0.54 18.63 -20.75
N SER A 103 -0.36 17.94 -19.62
CA SER A 103 -0.13 18.58 -18.32
C SER A 103 1.33 18.97 -18.05
N LYS A 104 2.26 18.63 -18.95
CA LYS A 104 3.72 18.82 -18.81
C LYS A 104 4.28 18.20 -17.52
N GLU A 105 3.73 17.06 -17.12
CA GLU A 105 4.14 16.34 -15.93
C GLU A 105 5.29 15.37 -16.22
N ILE A 106 6.18 15.24 -15.24
CA ILE A 106 7.23 14.22 -15.22
C ILE A 106 6.60 12.90 -14.76
N ILE A 107 6.99 11.79 -15.40
CA ILE A 107 6.62 10.45 -14.94
C ILE A 107 7.72 9.99 -13.98
N GLU A 108 7.34 9.55 -12.78
CA GLU A 108 8.30 9.06 -11.79
C GLU A 108 9.13 7.89 -12.33
N GLU A 109 10.43 7.92 -12.09
CA GLU A 109 11.36 6.89 -12.59
C GLU A 109 10.99 5.49 -12.08
N GLU A 110 10.47 5.36 -10.86
CA GLU A 110 10.06 4.08 -10.28
C GLU A 110 8.89 3.45 -11.07
N LYS A 111 7.97 4.26 -11.59
CA LYS A 111 6.90 3.79 -12.49
C LYS A 111 7.48 3.36 -13.84
N ILE A 112 8.42 4.13 -14.38
CA ILE A 112 9.11 3.79 -15.64
C ILE A 112 9.89 2.48 -15.49
N LYS A 113 10.61 2.26 -14.38
CA LYS A 113 11.32 1.00 -14.09
C LYS A 113 10.39 -0.21 -14.13
N THR A 114 9.22 -0.08 -13.52
CA THR A 114 8.19 -1.14 -13.54
C THR A 114 7.80 -1.48 -14.98
N TRP A 115 7.51 -0.46 -15.79
CA TRP A 115 7.15 -0.64 -17.20
C TRP A 115 8.29 -1.16 -18.08
N ILE A 116 9.54 -0.76 -17.80
CA ILE A 116 10.73 -1.33 -18.46
C ILE A 116 10.78 -2.83 -18.23
N GLY A 117 10.63 -3.28 -16.98
CA GLY A 117 10.63 -4.71 -16.64
C GLY A 117 9.58 -5.48 -17.44
N GLN A 118 8.35 -4.96 -17.46
CA GLN A 118 7.21 -5.57 -18.15
C GLN A 118 7.40 -5.68 -19.66
N ILE A 119 7.87 -4.61 -20.31
CA ILE A 119 8.13 -4.59 -21.76
C ILE A 119 9.26 -5.54 -22.11
N ILE A 120 10.36 -5.54 -21.35
CA ILE A 120 11.50 -6.42 -21.60
C ILE A 120 11.10 -7.89 -21.45
N GLU A 121 10.35 -8.26 -20.41
CA GLU A 121 9.87 -9.63 -20.24
C GLU A 121 8.94 -10.07 -21.37
N ALA A 122 8.02 -9.20 -21.81
CA ALA A 122 7.15 -9.48 -22.96
C ALA A 122 7.95 -9.73 -24.25
N LEU A 123 8.97 -8.91 -24.53
CA LEU A 123 9.81 -9.04 -25.71
C LEU A 123 10.68 -10.30 -25.64
N VAL A 124 11.30 -10.57 -24.49
CA VAL A 124 12.08 -11.78 -24.28
C VAL A 124 11.24 -13.02 -24.56
N TYR A 125 10.04 -13.09 -23.98
CA TYR A 125 9.11 -14.21 -24.18
C TYR A 125 8.76 -14.41 -25.67
N ALA A 126 8.36 -13.34 -26.36
CA ALA A 126 8.03 -13.39 -27.77
C ALA A 126 9.23 -13.86 -28.63
N HIS A 127 10.40 -13.30 -28.35
CA HIS A 127 11.64 -13.59 -29.08
C HIS A 127 12.07 -15.06 -28.91
N GLU A 128 11.89 -15.65 -27.73
CA GLU A 128 12.15 -17.07 -27.48
C GLU A 128 11.21 -18.02 -28.23
N LYS A 129 9.98 -17.58 -28.48
CA LYS A 129 9.02 -18.28 -29.33
C LYS A 129 9.31 -18.09 -30.82
N GLY A 130 10.38 -17.37 -31.18
CA GLY A 130 10.76 -17.08 -32.56
C GLY A 130 9.91 -15.99 -33.20
N ILE A 131 9.17 -15.21 -32.41
CA ILE A 131 8.26 -14.18 -32.89
C ILE A 131 8.93 -12.81 -32.75
N ILE A 132 8.96 -12.05 -33.84
CA ILE A 132 9.36 -10.64 -33.86
C ILE A 132 8.07 -9.82 -33.88
N HIS A 133 7.90 -8.86 -32.98
CA HIS A 133 6.64 -8.14 -32.83
C HIS A 133 6.40 -7.16 -33.99
N ARG A 134 7.45 -6.44 -34.43
CA ARG A 134 7.48 -5.51 -35.59
C ARG A 134 6.71 -4.19 -35.42
N ASP A 135 5.74 -4.13 -34.52
CA ASP A 135 4.95 -2.93 -34.24
C ASP A 135 4.91 -2.59 -32.75
N VAL A 136 6.08 -2.57 -32.11
CA VAL A 136 6.20 -2.17 -30.69
C VAL A 136 6.03 -0.66 -30.60
N ARG A 137 4.93 -0.20 -30.01
CA ARG A 137 4.61 1.24 -29.87
C ARG A 137 3.65 1.47 -28.70
N PRO A 138 3.53 2.70 -28.17
CA PRO A 138 2.66 2.98 -27.02
C PRO A 138 1.18 2.61 -27.24
N ASN A 139 0.69 2.61 -28.47
CA ASN A 139 -0.71 2.26 -28.78
C ASN A 139 -0.98 0.75 -28.73
N ASN A 140 0.08 -0.06 -28.80
CA ASN A 140 0.02 -1.52 -28.74
C ASN A 140 0.46 -2.05 -27.35
N MET A 141 0.68 -1.14 -26.40
CA MET A 141 0.91 -1.47 -24.99
C MET A 141 -0.36 -1.13 -24.21
N TYR A 142 -1.15 -2.14 -23.86
CA TYR A 142 -2.40 -1.95 -23.12
C TYR A 142 -2.17 -1.87 -21.62
N VAL A 143 -3.03 -1.14 -20.91
CA VAL A 143 -2.99 -1.05 -19.45
C VAL A 143 -4.08 -1.97 -18.87
N ASN A 144 -3.67 -2.95 -18.07
CA ASN A 144 -4.62 -3.85 -17.40
C ASN A 144 -5.25 -3.20 -16.15
N GLU A 145 -6.17 -3.90 -15.49
CA GLU A 145 -6.86 -3.38 -14.30
C GLU A 145 -5.91 -3.04 -13.13
N ASP A 146 -4.79 -3.72 -13.02
CA ASP A 146 -3.74 -3.47 -12.01
C ASP A 146 -2.80 -2.31 -12.38
N GLY A 147 -2.94 -1.72 -13.57
CA GLY A 147 -2.04 -0.67 -14.05
C GLY A 147 -0.70 -1.18 -14.63
N ASN A 148 -0.64 -2.48 -14.94
CA ASN A 148 0.48 -3.13 -15.62
C ASN A 148 0.31 -3.07 -17.14
N LEU A 149 1.44 -3.07 -17.86
CA LEU A 149 1.49 -3.06 -19.31
C LEU A 149 1.39 -4.46 -19.90
N VAL A 150 0.59 -4.59 -20.96
CA VAL A 150 0.43 -5.82 -21.74
C VAL A 150 0.67 -5.49 -23.21
N LEU A 151 1.72 -6.07 -23.79
CA LEU A 151 2.04 -5.97 -25.22
C LEU A 151 1.01 -6.75 -26.03
N GLY A 152 0.33 -6.10 -26.97
CA GLY A 152 -0.64 -6.74 -27.86
C GLY A 152 -0.52 -6.29 -29.30
N ASP A 153 -1.45 -6.76 -30.14
CA ASP A 153 -1.45 -6.57 -31.59
C ASP A 153 -0.17 -7.11 -32.28
N PHE A 154 0.23 -8.34 -31.90
CA PHE A 154 1.16 -9.13 -32.71
C PHE A 154 0.58 -9.24 -34.11
N SER A 155 1.26 -8.58 -35.04
CA SER A 155 0.69 -8.28 -36.34
C SER A 155 0.41 -9.55 -37.15
N VAL A 156 -0.87 -9.87 -37.35
CA VAL A 156 -1.32 -10.76 -38.44
C VAL A 156 -1.01 -10.14 -39.81
N ALA A 157 -0.74 -8.83 -39.87
CA ALA A 157 -0.29 -8.13 -41.07
C ALA A 157 1.03 -8.70 -41.63
N SER A 158 1.90 -9.25 -40.78
CA SER A 158 3.12 -9.93 -41.21
C SER A 158 2.86 -11.16 -42.11
N VAL A 159 1.67 -11.74 -42.01
CA VAL A 159 1.23 -12.92 -42.76
C VAL A 159 0.59 -12.54 -44.11
N MET A 160 -0.18 -11.44 -44.13
CA MET A 160 -1.02 -11.04 -45.26
C MET A 160 -0.24 -10.37 -46.41
N GLY A 161 1.07 -10.17 -46.25
CA GLY A 161 1.94 -9.67 -47.33
C GLY A 161 1.85 -8.15 -47.49
N ASP A 162 2.96 -7.49 -47.20
CA ASP A 162 3.18 -6.04 -47.18
C ASP A 162 2.94 -5.31 -48.52
N THR A 163 1.70 -5.14 -48.98
CA THR A 163 1.44 -4.24 -50.13
C THR A 163 0.31 -3.24 -49.97
N ARG A 164 -0.57 -3.34 -48.96
CA ARG A 164 -1.82 -2.53 -48.97
C ARG A 164 -2.17 -1.74 -47.71
N THR A 165 -1.44 -1.91 -46.60
CA THR A 165 -1.56 -1.05 -45.40
C THR A 165 -0.90 0.33 -45.56
N CYS A 166 -0.21 0.57 -46.68
CA CYS A 166 0.44 1.84 -46.98
C CYS A 166 -0.55 2.87 -47.58
N THR A 167 -1.64 3.17 -46.88
CA THR A 167 -2.51 4.30 -47.24
C THR A 167 -2.86 5.15 -46.02
N ARG A 168 -2.13 6.27 -45.90
CA ARG A 168 -2.47 7.50 -45.14
C ARG A 168 -2.33 7.55 -43.61
N SER A 169 -1.58 6.63 -42.98
CA SER A 169 -1.12 6.73 -41.57
C SER A 169 0.37 6.37 -41.37
N THR A 170 1.17 6.54 -42.44
CA THR A 170 2.52 5.96 -42.57
C THR A 170 3.62 6.67 -41.79
N LEU A 171 3.47 7.94 -41.44
CA LEU A 171 4.51 8.71 -40.74
C LEU A 171 4.71 8.22 -39.29
N ASP A 172 3.65 7.98 -38.53
CA ASP A 172 3.76 7.58 -37.11
C ASP A 172 4.36 6.19 -36.93
N ILE A 173 4.04 5.24 -37.82
CA ILE A 173 4.61 3.88 -37.75
C ILE A 173 6.10 3.91 -38.12
N THR A 174 6.49 4.73 -39.10
CA THR A 174 7.90 4.84 -39.50
C THR A 174 8.79 5.43 -38.40
N ASN A 175 8.25 6.21 -37.45
CA ASN A 175 9.05 6.80 -36.38
C ASN A 175 9.65 5.73 -35.44
N TYR A 176 8.89 4.69 -35.09
CA TYR A 176 9.38 3.59 -34.25
C TYR A 176 10.20 2.54 -35.02
N MET A 177 10.24 2.61 -36.35
CA MET A 177 11.08 1.70 -37.14
C MET A 177 12.56 2.02 -36.96
N ALA A 178 13.34 0.98 -36.70
CA ALA A 178 14.77 1.11 -36.54
C ALA A 178 15.47 1.51 -37.85
N PRO A 179 16.57 2.28 -37.80
CA PRO A 179 17.20 2.85 -38.99
C PRO A 179 17.75 1.81 -39.99
N GLU A 180 18.00 0.58 -39.56
CA GLU A 180 18.43 -0.49 -40.47
C GLU A 180 17.28 -1.25 -41.15
N VAL A 181 16.03 -1.01 -40.74
CA VAL A 181 14.86 -1.72 -41.28
C VAL A 181 14.52 -1.13 -42.64
N THR A 182 14.86 -1.87 -43.70
CA THR A 182 14.41 -1.59 -45.06
C THR A 182 13.22 -2.47 -45.44
N ASP A 183 13.36 -3.79 -45.28
CA ASP A 183 12.29 -4.80 -45.46
C ASP A 183 12.39 -5.98 -44.46
N LYS A 184 13.47 -6.06 -43.67
CA LYS A 184 13.75 -7.20 -42.77
C LYS A 184 13.85 -6.75 -41.31
N PHE A 185 12.88 -7.17 -40.52
CA PHE A 185 12.86 -6.96 -39.08
C PHE A 185 13.77 -7.96 -38.36
N THR A 186 14.37 -7.53 -37.26
CA THR A 186 15.20 -8.37 -36.37
C THR A 186 14.74 -8.23 -34.93
N LEU A 187 15.18 -9.10 -34.03
CA LEU A 187 14.94 -8.97 -32.60
C LEU A 187 15.44 -7.61 -32.05
N ALA A 188 16.55 -7.11 -32.61
CA ALA A 188 17.11 -5.81 -32.25
C ALA A 188 16.29 -4.62 -32.77
N SER A 189 15.39 -4.84 -33.74
CA SER A 189 14.46 -3.81 -34.24
C SER A 189 13.36 -3.53 -33.21
N ASP A 190 12.85 -4.55 -32.52
CA ASP A 190 11.88 -4.36 -31.42
C ASP A 190 12.54 -3.61 -30.24
N VAL A 191 13.84 -3.84 -29.99
CA VAL A 191 14.59 -3.13 -28.93
C VAL A 191 14.77 -1.64 -29.23
N TRP A 192 14.91 -1.26 -30.51
CA TRP A 192 14.91 0.17 -30.89
C TRP A 192 13.56 0.81 -30.61
N ALA A 193 12.48 0.14 -31.01
CA ALA A 193 11.13 0.62 -30.78
C ALA A 193 10.83 0.78 -29.28
N PHE A 194 11.31 -0.15 -28.45
CA PHE A 194 11.33 0.01 -26.99
C PHE A 194 12.12 1.25 -26.54
N GLY A 195 13.28 1.52 -27.13
CA GLY A 195 14.06 2.73 -26.87
C GLY A 195 13.28 4.02 -27.19
N CYS A 196 12.50 4.03 -28.27
CA CYS A 196 11.63 5.16 -28.62
C CYS A 196 10.52 5.37 -27.58
N ILE A 197 9.89 4.29 -27.09
CA ILE A 197 8.90 4.36 -26.01
C ILE A 197 9.53 4.96 -24.74
N LEU A 198 10.73 4.50 -24.38
CA LEU A 198 11.44 5.00 -23.20
C LEU A 198 11.78 6.49 -23.34
N LEU A 199 12.14 6.94 -24.55
CA LEU A 199 12.40 8.34 -24.82
C LEU A 199 11.13 9.19 -24.64
N GLU A 200 9.98 8.71 -25.10
CA GLU A 200 8.71 9.40 -24.88
C GLU A 200 8.32 9.49 -23.41
N LEU A 201 8.50 8.40 -22.65
CA LEU A 201 8.21 8.36 -21.21
C LEU A 201 9.06 9.36 -20.42
N THR A 202 10.32 9.53 -20.80
CA THR A 202 11.27 10.42 -20.12
C THR A 202 11.18 11.88 -20.56
N THR A 203 10.35 12.21 -21.56
CA THR A 203 10.28 13.56 -22.15
C THR A 203 8.90 14.19 -22.13
N THR A 204 7.94 13.62 -21.37
CA THR A 204 6.56 14.14 -21.27
C THR A 204 6.48 15.59 -20.78
N SER A 205 7.39 16.03 -19.92
CA SER A 205 7.44 17.42 -19.44
C SER A 205 8.22 18.37 -20.37
N LEU A 206 8.96 17.83 -21.34
CA LEU A 206 9.93 18.58 -22.15
C LEU A 206 9.41 18.94 -23.53
N TYR A 207 8.75 17.98 -24.20
CA TYR A 207 8.36 18.12 -25.61
C TYR A 207 6.90 17.76 -25.83
N THR A 208 6.27 18.45 -26.78
CA THR A 208 4.99 18.06 -27.36
C THR A 208 5.13 16.79 -28.21
N GLN A 209 3.99 16.16 -28.57
CA GLN A 209 4.00 14.92 -29.36
C GLN A 209 4.64 15.12 -30.73
N GLU A 210 4.43 16.28 -31.36
CA GLU A 210 5.03 16.60 -32.66
C GLU A 210 6.55 16.77 -32.53
N GLU A 211 7.01 17.52 -31.53
CA GLU A 211 8.43 17.77 -31.29
C GLU A 211 9.23 16.49 -30.97
N ILE A 212 8.69 15.59 -30.13
CA ILE A 212 9.37 14.34 -29.81
C ILE A 212 9.42 13.40 -31.02
N MET A 213 8.37 13.39 -31.85
CA MET A 213 8.36 12.58 -33.08
C MET A 213 9.39 13.08 -34.10
N ASP A 214 9.51 14.40 -34.23
CA ASP A 214 10.55 15.02 -35.05
C ASP A 214 11.95 14.66 -34.54
N LYS A 215 12.17 14.73 -33.22
CA LYS A 215 13.43 14.31 -32.58
C LYS A 215 13.73 12.82 -32.79
N ILE A 216 12.74 11.93 -32.66
CA ILE A 216 12.89 10.49 -32.91
C ILE A 216 13.28 10.22 -34.37
N ARG A 217 12.80 11.02 -35.31
CA ARG A 217 13.23 10.96 -36.71
C ARG A 217 14.67 11.46 -36.87
N ASP A 218 15.02 12.56 -36.22
CA ASP A 218 16.35 13.17 -36.33
C ASP A 218 17.46 12.29 -35.72
N ILE A 219 17.22 11.62 -34.58
CA ILE A 219 18.21 10.71 -33.94
C ILE A 219 18.61 9.53 -34.84
N LYS A 220 17.83 9.20 -35.87
CA LYS A 220 18.18 8.16 -36.84
C LYS A 220 19.35 8.56 -37.72
N GLU A 221 19.45 9.85 -38.01
CA GLU A 221 20.48 10.42 -38.87
C GLU A 221 21.60 11.09 -38.09
N ASP A 222 21.29 11.76 -36.97
CA ASP A 222 22.25 12.53 -36.18
C ASP A 222 22.28 12.09 -34.70
N SER A 223 23.41 11.50 -34.29
CA SER A 223 23.64 11.11 -32.90
C SER A 223 23.86 12.30 -31.95
N PHE A 224 24.16 13.50 -32.45
CA PHE A 224 24.31 14.70 -31.62
C PHE A 224 22.99 15.14 -30.99
N VAL A 225 21.88 15.03 -31.75
CA VAL A 225 20.52 15.33 -31.26
C VAL A 225 20.17 14.47 -30.04
N MET A 226 20.62 13.21 -30.03
CA MET A 226 20.40 12.30 -28.91
C MET A 226 21.09 12.78 -27.63
N GLU A 227 22.34 13.23 -27.73
CA GLU A 227 23.08 13.72 -26.56
C GLU A 227 22.51 15.03 -26.01
N GLN A 228 21.98 15.92 -26.88
CA GLN A 228 21.25 17.11 -26.43
C GLN A 228 20.00 16.75 -25.60
N ILE A 229 19.22 15.77 -26.07
CA ILE A 229 18.05 15.29 -25.34
C ILE A 229 18.46 14.65 -24.01
N PHE A 230 19.55 13.88 -23.99
CA PHE A 230 20.05 13.25 -22.76
C PHE A 230 20.53 14.27 -21.73
N GLU A 231 21.12 15.39 -22.15
CA GLU A 231 21.48 16.49 -21.24
C GLU A 231 20.23 17.08 -20.57
N GLU A 232 19.12 17.23 -21.30
CA GLU A 232 17.85 17.69 -20.74
C GLU A 232 17.22 16.67 -19.79
N ILE A 233 17.22 15.38 -20.17
CA ILE A 233 16.69 14.27 -19.35
C ILE A 233 17.50 14.08 -18.05
N SER A 234 18.82 14.31 -18.08
CA SER A 234 19.71 14.14 -16.92
C SER A 234 19.39 15.02 -15.72
N LYS A 235 18.54 16.03 -15.91
CA LYS A 235 18.06 16.91 -14.84
C LYS A 235 16.99 16.25 -13.97
N PHE A 236 16.34 15.19 -14.47
CA PHE A 236 15.17 14.57 -13.84
C PHE A 236 15.32 13.08 -13.58
N TYR A 237 16.19 12.40 -14.33
CA TYR A 237 16.34 10.95 -14.25
C TYR A 237 17.79 10.51 -14.07
N SER A 238 17.96 9.29 -13.56
CA SER A 238 19.25 8.69 -13.25
C SER A 238 20.16 8.53 -14.48
N SER A 239 21.48 8.43 -14.24
CA SER A 239 22.42 8.08 -15.32
C SER A 239 22.17 6.68 -15.90
N ASP A 240 21.51 5.80 -15.14
CA ASP A 240 21.24 4.43 -15.55
C ASP A 240 20.16 4.35 -16.64
N ILE A 241 19.07 5.13 -16.51
CA ILE A 241 18.05 5.20 -17.57
C ILE A 241 18.64 5.80 -18.86
N ILE A 242 19.53 6.78 -18.74
CA ILE A 242 20.21 7.41 -19.87
C ILE A 242 21.17 6.41 -20.53
N SER A 243 21.89 5.62 -19.73
CA SER A 243 22.72 4.53 -20.22
C SER A 243 21.91 3.48 -20.97
N LEU A 244 20.71 3.12 -20.46
CA LEU A 244 19.79 2.22 -21.13
C LEU A 244 19.29 2.81 -22.47
N LEU A 245 18.81 4.05 -22.48
CA LEU A 245 18.40 4.78 -23.69
C LEU A 245 19.50 4.79 -24.74
N ARG A 246 20.74 5.10 -24.33
CA ARG A 246 21.91 5.11 -25.22
C ARG A 246 22.22 3.71 -25.77
N ASN A 247 21.92 2.64 -25.04
CA ASN A 247 22.10 1.26 -25.52
C ASN A 247 20.99 0.80 -26.46
N THR A 248 19.75 1.24 -26.25
CA THR A 248 18.58 0.87 -27.07
C THR A 248 18.45 1.70 -28.34
N LEU A 249 18.93 2.95 -28.36
CA LEU A 249 18.84 3.86 -29.51
C LEU A 249 20.13 3.91 -30.34
N LYS A 250 20.98 2.87 -30.30
CA LYS A 250 22.14 2.78 -31.22
C LYS A 250 21.70 2.46 -32.64
N ARG A 251 22.35 3.07 -33.63
CA ARG A 251 22.09 2.80 -35.05
C ARG A 251 22.41 1.37 -35.46
N ASN A 252 23.46 0.76 -34.88
CA ASN A 252 23.91 -0.60 -35.17
C ASN A 252 24.38 -1.30 -33.89
N LYS A 253 24.43 -2.64 -33.90
CA LYS A 253 24.92 -3.49 -32.79
C LYS A 253 24.19 -3.25 -31.46
N ARG A 254 22.86 -3.10 -31.52
CA ARG A 254 22.02 -3.07 -30.32
C ARG A 254 21.97 -4.45 -29.67
N PRO A 255 21.89 -4.52 -28.33
CA PRO A 255 21.64 -5.78 -27.64
C PRO A 255 20.25 -6.32 -27.98
N THR A 256 20.07 -7.63 -27.86
CA THR A 256 18.73 -8.24 -27.85
C THR A 256 18.02 -7.98 -26.52
N ALA A 257 16.70 -8.17 -26.46
CA ALA A 257 15.94 -8.05 -25.21
C ALA A 257 16.48 -9.02 -24.13
N ARG A 258 16.86 -10.25 -24.52
CA ARG A 258 17.49 -11.25 -23.65
C ARG A 258 18.84 -10.75 -23.13
N GLU A 259 19.68 -10.17 -23.98
CA GLU A 259 20.96 -9.61 -23.52
C GLU A 259 20.81 -8.41 -22.60
N LEU A 260 19.79 -7.56 -22.81
CA LEU A 260 19.46 -6.49 -21.87
C LEU A 260 19.06 -7.08 -20.51
N GLN A 261 18.18 -8.08 -20.49
CA GLN A 261 17.77 -8.75 -19.27
C GLN A 261 18.94 -9.44 -18.54
N ASP A 262 19.88 -10.05 -19.28
CA ASP A 262 20.95 -10.84 -18.68
C ASP A 262 22.19 -10.01 -18.29
N LYS A 263 22.49 -8.91 -19.00
CA LYS A 263 23.77 -8.19 -18.87
C LYS A 263 23.64 -6.75 -18.35
N ASN A 264 22.44 -6.16 -18.36
CA ASN A 264 22.24 -4.79 -17.89
C ASN A 264 21.64 -4.78 -16.47
N ASN A 265 22.43 -4.35 -15.49
CA ASN A 265 22.04 -4.34 -14.07
C ASN A 265 20.76 -3.54 -13.81
N TYR A 266 20.56 -2.41 -14.49
CA TYR A 266 19.36 -1.58 -14.34
C TYR A 266 18.13 -2.31 -14.86
N VAL A 267 18.24 -2.98 -16.01
CA VAL A 267 17.15 -3.82 -16.55
C VAL A 267 16.87 -5.00 -15.63
N GLN A 268 17.90 -5.63 -15.03
CA GLN A 268 17.70 -6.69 -14.05
C GLN A 268 16.94 -6.20 -12.81
N GLU A 269 17.21 -4.99 -12.33
CA GLU A 269 16.43 -4.38 -11.26
C GLU A 269 14.98 -4.13 -11.69
N CYS A 270 14.78 -3.59 -12.90
CA CYS A 270 13.45 -3.39 -13.48
C CYS A 270 12.67 -4.69 -13.59
N VAL A 271 13.32 -5.78 -14.03
CA VAL A 271 12.71 -7.11 -14.16
C VAL A 271 12.40 -7.74 -12.79
N LYS A 272 13.22 -7.50 -11.77
CA LYS A 272 12.91 -7.94 -10.39
C LYS A 272 11.68 -7.24 -9.81
N ARG A 273 11.36 -6.05 -10.31
CA ARG A 273 10.18 -5.26 -9.94
C ARG A 273 8.96 -5.65 -10.76
N SER A 274 9.13 -6.25 -11.93
CA SER A 274 8.02 -6.74 -12.71
C SER A 274 7.55 -8.10 -12.18
N ASP A 275 6.24 -8.18 -11.95
CA ASP A 275 5.55 -9.34 -11.42
C ASP A 275 5.48 -10.53 -12.39
N ALA A 276 6.17 -10.61 -13.54
CA ALA A 276 5.95 -11.72 -14.48
C ALA A 276 6.22 -13.08 -13.85
N SER A 277 7.19 -13.19 -12.93
CA SER A 277 7.40 -14.44 -12.19
C SER A 277 6.21 -14.80 -11.28
N GLN A 278 5.48 -13.82 -10.73
CA GLN A 278 4.27 -14.01 -9.92
C GLN A 278 3.01 -14.17 -10.79
N LEU A 279 2.93 -13.50 -11.92
CA LEU A 279 1.81 -13.55 -12.86
C LEU A 279 1.88 -14.76 -13.81
N GLU A 280 3.06 -15.22 -14.24
CA GLU A 280 3.25 -16.54 -14.88
C GLU A 280 2.91 -17.66 -13.88
N LYS A 281 3.26 -17.49 -12.60
CA LYS A 281 2.77 -18.39 -11.54
C LYS A 281 1.23 -18.34 -11.51
N ARG A 282 0.60 -17.16 -11.55
CA ARG A 282 -0.88 -17.01 -11.64
C ARG A 282 -1.51 -17.64 -12.88
N LYS A 283 -0.90 -17.54 -14.07
CA LYS A 283 -1.43 -18.20 -15.28
C LYS A 283 -1.15 -19.71 -15.31
N ARG A 284 -0.01 -20.16 -14.76
CA ARG A 284 0.27 -21.60 -14.52
C ARG A 284 -0.68 -22.21 -13.49
N ARG A 285 -1.18 -21.42 -12.51
CA ARG A 285 -2.19 -21.83 -11.52
C ARG A 285 -3.49 -22.33 -12.17
N GLU A 286 -3.83 -21.88 -13.39
CA GLU A 286 -5.04 -22.35 -14.09
C GLU A 286 -4.80 -23.58 -14.99
N SER A 287 -3.55 -23.93 -15.34
CA SER A 287 -3.26 -24.90 -16.42
C SER A 287 -2.45 -26.15 -16.05
N ILE A 288 -2.00 -26.33 -14.81
CA ILE A 288 -1.15 -27.48 -14.46
C ILE A 288 -1.91 -28.52 -13.61
N ILE A 289 -2.11 -29.71 -14.19
CA ILE A 289 -2.46 -30.93 -13.45
C ILE A 289 -1.21 -31.35 -12.66
N ILE A 290 -1.17 -31.05 -11.36
CA ILE A 290 -0.11 -31.51 -10.46
C ILE A 290 -0.45 -32.94 -9.99
N ASP A 291 0.58 -33.78 -9.88
CA ASP A 291 0.54 -35.13 -9.32
C ASP A 291 -0.11 -35.14 -7.92
N LYS A 292 -1.22 -35.87 -7.75
CA LYS A 292 -2.10 -35.82 -6.56
C LYS A 292 -1.37 -36.13 -5.25
N ASP A 293 -0.35 -36.98 -5.30
CA ASP A 293 0.42 -37.41 -4.11
C ASP A 293 1.40 -36.34 -3.58
N LYS A 294 1.67 -35.26 -4.33
CA LYS A 294 2.53 -34.15 -3.88
C LYS A 294 1.75 -32.92 -3.42
N THR A 295 0.44 -32.85 -3.69
CA THR A 295 -0.41 -31.67 -3.41
C THR A 295 -1.13 -31.71 -2.06
N GLU A 296 -1.15 -32.85 -1.37
CA GLU A 296 -1.87 -32.93 -0.10
C GLU A 296 -1.08 -32.26 1.04
N LEU A 297 -1.74 -31.34 1.73
CA LEU A 297 -1.23 -30.69 2.92
C LEU A 297 -1.02 -31.75 4.03
N PRO A 298 0.18 -31.84 4.65
CA PRO A 298 0.49 -32.86 5.65
C PRO A 298 -0.16 -32.58 7.02
N LYS A 299 -1.50 -32.61 7.06
CA LYS A 299 -2.29 -32.43 8.29
C LYS A 299 -1.98 -33.54 9.30
N GLY A 300 -1.90 -33.17 10.58
CA GLY A 300 -1.63 -34.10 11.69
C GLY A 300 -0.16 -34.53 11.85
N GLN A 301 0.77 -34.02 11.02
CA GLN A 301 2.20 -34.36 11.09
C GLN A 301 3.03 -33.30 11.87
N GLY A 302 2.37 -32.32 12.48
CA GLY A 302 3.00 -31.21 13.21
C GLY A 302 3.45 -30.05 12.32
N ILE A 303 4.10 -29.05 12.93
CA ILE A 303 4.42 -27.76 12.29
C ILE A 303 5.50 -27.90 11.21
N ARG A 304 6.58 -28.64 11.48
CA ARG A 304 7.76 -28.71 10.60
C ARG A 304 7.44 -29.27 9.19
N PRO A 305 6.65 -30.34 9.02
CA PRO A 305 6.22 -30.80 7.71
C PRO A 305 5.37 -29.78 6.95
N VAL A 306 4.51 -29.02 7.64
CA VAL A 306 3.67 -27.98 7.03
C VAL A 306 4.52 -26.80 6.54
N VAL A 307 5.51 -26.35 7.31
CA VAL A 307 6.45 -25.31 6.89
C VAL A 307 7.30 -25.78 5.69
N LYS A 308 7.72 -27.04 5.67
CA LYS A 308 8.43 -27.63 4.52
C LYS A 308 7.53 -27.71 3.28
N TYR A 309 6.26 -28.06 3.47
CA TYR A 309 5.26 -28.03 2.41
C TYR A 309 5.07 -26.61 1.87
N LEU A 310 4.94 -25.62 2.76
CA LEU A 310 4.88 -24.21 2.39
C LEU A 310 6.09 -23.78 1.56
N ALA A 311 7.30 -24.23 1.93
CA ALA A 311 8.51 -23.96 1.16
C ALA A 311 8.49 -24.55 -0.25
N ASN A 312 7.98 -25.77 -0.40
CA ASN A 312 7.86 -26.43 -1.70
C ASN A 312 6.70 -25.84 -2.54
N MET A 313 5.69 -25.29 -1.87
CA MET A 313 4.46 -24.80 -2.47
C MET A 313 4.36 -23.28 -2.49
N VAL A 314 5.44 -22.55 -2.18
CA VAL A 314 5.44 -21.08 -1.98
C VAL A 314 4.93 -20.28 -3.18
N ASP A 315 4.88 -20.93 -4.35
CA ASP A 315 4.45 -20.36 -5.62
C ASP A 315 2.95 -20.62 -5.94
N TYR A 316 2.29 -21.49 -5.17
CA TYR A 316 0.90 -21.92 -5.38
C TYR A 316 -0.02 -21.33 -4.31
N GLU A 317 -0.83 -20.34 -4.69
CA GLU A 317 -1.64 -19.53 -3.76
C GLU A 317 -2.60 -20.36 -2.91
N ASP A 318 -3.38 -21.29 -3.51
CA ASP A 318 -4.32 -22.10 -2.74
C ASP A 318 -3.63 -23.04 -1.73
N ASN A 319 -2.47 -23.58 -2.10
CA ASN A 319 -1.67 -24.43 -1.22
C ASN A 319 -1.03 -23.61 -0.11
N VAL A 320 -0.55 -22.39 -0.42
CA VAL A 320 -0.05 -21.43 0.56
C VAL A 320 -1.15 -21.02 1.52
N ARG A 321 -2.32 -20.61 1.01
CA ARG A 321 -3.50 -20.24 1.81
C ARG A 321 -3.89 -21.38 2.73
N SER A 322 -4.09 -22.59 2.19
CA SER A 322 -4.44 -23.78 2.99
C SER A 322 -3.39 -24.12 4.05
N ALA A 323 -2.10 -23.95 3.73
CA ALA A 323 -1.01 -24.23 4.68
C ALA A 323 -0.96 -23.18 5.79
N LEU A 324 -1.10 -21.90 5.48
CA LEU A 324 -1.12 -20.82 6.47
C LEU A 324 -2.38 -20.89 7.34
N GLU A 325 -3.55 -21.13 6.75
CA GLU A 325 -4.80 -21.35 7.50
C GLU A 325 -4.66 -22.51 8.48
N TYR A 326 -4.07 -23.63 8.04
CA TYR A 326 -3.82 -24.77 8.91
C TYR A 326 -2.79 -24.45 10.01
N LEU A 327 -1.77 -23.65 9.72
CA LEU A 327 -0.85 -23.16 10.76
C LEU A 327 -1.58 -22.27 11.78
N VAL A 328 -2.52 -21.42 11.36
CA VAL A 328 -3.39 -20.63 12.25
C VAL A 328 -4.32 -21.53 13.09
N GLU A 329 -4.80 -22.65 12.56
CA GLU A 329 -5.54 -23.63 13.38
C GLU A 329 -4.62 -24.22 14.46
N LEU A 330 -3.39 -24.60 14.09
CA LEU A 330 -2.41 -25.13 15.04
C LEU A 330 -1.99 -24.13 16.12
N THR A 331 -1.99 -22.81 15.86
CA THR A 331 -1.72 -21.82 16.92
C THR A 331 -2.79 -21.81 18.01
N LYS A 332 -4.01 -22.27 17.71
CA LYS A 332 -5.13 -22.35 18.66
C LYS A 332 -5.17 -23.68 19.41
N GLU A 333 -4.69 -24.76 18.78
CA GLU A 333 -4.73 -26.11 19.35
C GLU A 333 -3.52 -26.44 20.24
N LEU A 334 -2.35 -25.91 19.91
CA LEU A 334 -1.10 -26.24 20.60
C LEU A 334 -0.86 -25.31 21.80
N GLU A 335 -0.52 -25.88 22.96
CA GLU A 335 -0.08 -25.10 24.12
C GLU A 335 1.22 -24.33 23.85
N VAL A 336 2.10 -24.89 23.02
CA VAL A 336 3.37 -24.28 22.59
C VAL A 336 3.46 -24.34 21.07
N PHE A 337 3.40 -23.18 20.43
CA PHE A 337 3.55 -23.03 18.98
C PHE A 337 4.90 -22.36 18.68
N GLU A 338 5.86 -23.14 18.18
CA GLU A 338 7.20 -22.65 17.85
C GLU A 338 7.56 -22.96 16.40
N ILE A 339 8.16 -21.96 15.74
CA ILE A 339 8.70 -22.05 14.38
C ILE A 339 10.13 -21.50 14.42
N ASP A 340 11.06 -22.22 13.81
CA ASP A 340 12.46 -21.78 13.70
C ASP A 340 12.61 -20.54 12.79
N ALA A 341 13.80 -19.93 12.81
CA ALA A 341 14.08 -18.75 11.99
C ALA A 341 13.86 -19.00 10.48
N SER A 342 14.09 -20.22 9.99
CA SER A 342 13.85 -20.56 8.57
C SER A 342 12.37 -20.57 8.24
N GLY A 343 11.53 -21.10 9.13
CA GLY A 343 10.08 -21.12 8.95
C GLY A 343 9.46 -19.73 9.04
N LYS A 344 9.95 -18.86 9.94
CA LYS A 344 9.55 -17.45 10.01
C LYS A 344 9.83 -16.71 8.70
N ARG A 345 11.02 -16.90 8.14
CA ARG A 345 11.37 -16.38 6.80
C ARG A 345 10.48 -16.95 5.70
N MET A 346 10.09 -18.22 5.81
CA MET A 346 9.20 -18.84 4.82
C MET A 346 7.79 -18.26 4.87
N ILE A 347 7.24 -17.99 6.06
CA ILE A 347 5.96 -17.29 6.22
C ILE A 347 6.04 -15.90 5.59
N LYS A 348 7.10 -15.14 5.90
CA LYS A 348 7.34 -13.84 5.27
C LYS A 348 7.47 -13.93 3.74
N ALA A 349 8.13 -14.96 3.22
CA ALA A 349 8.26 -15.17 1.77
C ALA A 349 6.91 -15.50 1.13
N ALA A 350 6.09 -16.33 1.79
CA ALA A 350 4.74 -16.66 1.35
C ALA A 350 3.85 -15.41 1.30
N MET A 351 3.92 -14.55 2.32
CA MET A 351 3.23 -13.26 2.34
C MET A 351 3.72 -12.34 1.21
N ARG A 352 5.03 -12.19 1.04
CA ARG A 352 5.63 -11.33 0.00
C ARG A 352 5.24 -11.77 -1.41
N ASN A 353 5.20 -13.07 -1.67
CA ASN A 353 4.86 -13.62 -2.99
C ASN A 353 3.36 -13.58 -3.30
N ASN A 354 2.52 -13.26 -2.31
CA ASN A 354 1.07 -13.19 -2.45
C ASN A 354 0.54 -11.89 -1.83
N LEU A 355 1.23 -10.77 -2.07
CA LEU A 355 0.97 -9.49 -1.42
C LEU A 355 -0.47 -8.99 -1.60
N LEU A 356 -1.06 -9.27 -2.76
CA LEU A 356 -2.43 -8.88 -3.11
C LEU A 356 -3.51 -9.82 -2.54
N ASP A 357 -3.14 -10.93 -1.91
CA ASP A 357 -4.10 -11.84 -1.28
C ASP A 357 -4.29 -11.47 0.20
N LYS A 358 -5.45 -10.89 0.50
CA LYS A 358 -5.82 -10.42 1.84
C LYS A 358 -5.76 -11.54 2.89
N ASP A 359 -6.27 -12.72 2.57
CA ASP A 359 -6.42 -13.82 3.53
C ASP A 359 -5.06 -14.43 3.87
N ILE A 360 -4.15 -14.51 2.89
CA ILE A 360 -2.75 -14.90 3.12
C ILE A 360 -2.04 -13.89 4.03
N GLN A 361 -2.24 -12.58 3.82
CA GLN A 361 -1.63 -11.57 4.70
C GLN A 361 -2.15 -11.69 6.14
N ILE A 362 -3.47 -11.81 6.32
CA ILE A 362 -4.09 -11.97 7.65
C ILE A 362 -3.57 -13.24 8.34
N ALA A 363 -3.54 -14.38 7.64
CA ALA A 363 -3.03 -15.63 8.20
C ALA A 363 -1.55 -15.49 8.61
N GLY A 364 -0.73 -14.86 7.76
CA GLY A 364 0.65 -14.55 8.05
C GLY A 364 0.82 -13.68 9.30
N PHE A 365 0.06 -12.59 9.41
CA PHE A 365 0.09 -11.71 10.58
C PHE A 365 -0.29 -12.45 11.87
N ASN A 366 -1.35 -13.26 11.82
CA ASN A 366 -1.80 -14.02 12.99
C ASN A 366 -0.77 -15.04 13.47
N ILE A 367 -0.10 -15.74 12.54
CA ILE A 367 0.98 -16.68 12.89
C ILE A 367 2.16 -15.93 13.51
N LEU A 368 2.61 -14.85 12.89
CA LEU A 368 3.74 -14.05 13.40
C LEU A 368 3.42 -13.46 14.78
N ASN A 369 2.20 -12.99 14.99
CA ASN A 369 1.75 -12.44 16.26
C ASN A 369 1.77 -13.49 17.38
N CYS A 370 1.33 -14.73 17.09
CA CYS A 370 1.42 -15.83 18.05
C CYS A 370 2.86 -16.17 18.42
N LEU A 371 3.78 -16.12 17.44
CA LEU A 371 5.19 -16.46 17.65
C LEU A 371 5.95 -15.43 18.50
N ILE A 372 5.43 -14.20 18.67
CA ILE A 372 6.05 -13.17 19.53
C ILE A 372 6.05 -13.62 21.00
N ILE A 373 5.00 -14.31 21.44
CA ILE A 373 4.83 -14.74 22.85
C ILE A 373 6.00 -15.64 23.29
N THR A 374 6.52 -16.47 22.40
CA THR A 374 7.61 -17.41 22.65
C THR A 374 8.97 -16.91 22.13
N ALA A 375 9.05 -15.70 21.59
CA ALA A 375 10.26 -15.18 20.95
C ALA A 375 11.31 -14.74 21.98
N GLN A 376 12.59 -15.01 21.66
CA GLN A 376 13.72 -14.43 22.39
C GLN A 376 13.99 -13.00 21.90
N THR A 377 14.70 -12.19 22.69
CA THR A 377 14.97 -10.78 22.37
C THR A 377 15.75 -10.57 21.06
N ASP A 378 16.55 -11.56 20.63
CA ASP A 378 17.36 -11.53 19.40
C ASP A 378 16.70 -12.26 18.22
N ASP A 379 15.42 -12.62 18.35
CA ASP A 379 14.69 -13.36 17.33
C ASP A 379 14.51 -12.56 16.03
N VAL A 380 14.51 -13.26 14.89
CA VAL A 380 14.33 -12.65 13.56
C VAL A 380 13.01 -11.89 13.40
N LEU A 381 12.00 -12.17 14.22
CA LEU A 381 10.73 -11.43 14.22
C LEU A 381 10.92 -9.92 14.47
N PHE A 382 11.90 -9.55 15.30
CA PHE A 382 12.17 -8.17 15.69
C PHE A 382 13.11 -7.44 14.73
N THR A 383 13.40 -8.04 13.58
CA THR A 383 14.34 -7.49 12.59
C THR A 383 13.62 -6.88 11.38
N PRO A 384 14.28 -5.97 10.63
CA PRO A 384 13.75 -5.44 9.38
C PRO A 384 13.34 -6.51 8.36
N GLU A 385 13.95 -7.70 8.43
CA GLU A 385 13.68 -8.81 7.51
C GLU A 385 12.20 -9.24 7.56
N ILE A 386 11.61 -9.26 8.75
CA ILE A 386 10.21 -9.66 8.98
C ILE A 386 9.31 -8.44 9.10
N ILE A 387 9.72 -7.39 9.82
CA ILE A 387 8.86 -6.22 10.07
C ILE A 387 8.44 -5.52 8.78
N SER A 388 9.36 -5.40 7.81
CA SER A 388 9.14 -4.63 6.57
C SER A 388 7.97 -5.10 5.71
N ILE A 389 7.49 -6.34 5.83
CA ILE A 389 6.34 -6.80 5.02
C ILE A 389 5.00 -6.29 5.57
N VAL A 390 4.93 -5.95 6.87
CA VAL A 390 3.66 -5.59 7.52
C VAL A 390 3.12 -4.25 7.01
N PRO A 391 3.89 -3.14 7.02
CA PRO A 391 3.40 -1.87 6.47
C PRO A 391 3.06 -1.97 4.97
N VAL A 392 3.88 -2.68 4.20
CA VAL A 392 3.65 -2.88 2.76
C VAL A 392 2.34 -3.62 2.48
N ALA A 393 2.01 -4.64 3.27
CA ALA A 393 0.74 -5.34 3.16
C ALA A 393 -0.44 -4.47 3.63
N MET A 394 -0.26 -3.63 4.66
CA MET A 394 -1.28 -2.65 5.08
C MET A 394 -1.53 -1.60 3.98
N GLU A 395 -0.50 -1.15 3.26
CA GLU A 395 -0.62 -0.22 2.13
C GLU A 395 -1.51 -0.77 1.00
N HIS A 396 -1.25 -2.01 0.58
CA HIS A 396 -1.97 -2.65 -0.53
C HIS A 396 -3.43 -2.96 -0.20
N HIS A 397 -3.77 -3.05 1.09
CA HIS A 397 -5.10 -3.44 1.58
C HIS A 397 -5.70 -2.37 2.50
N GLU A 398 -5.49 -1.09 2.18
CA GLU A 398 -5.96 0.04 2.97
C GLU A 398 -7.46 -0.01 3.26
N THR A 399 -8.26 -0.52 2.31
CA THR A 399 -9.73 -0.59 2.43
C THR A 399 -10.24 -1.76 3.29
N SER A 400 -9.37 -2.68 3.73
CA SER A 400 -9.75 -3.87 4.49
C SER A 400 -9.55 -3.66 5.99
N ALA A 401 -10.61 -3.34 6.72
CA ALA A 401 -10.53 -3.12 8.17
C ALA A 401 -9.97 -4.33 8.94
N GLU A 402 -10.32 -5.55 8.53
CA GLU A 402 -9.85 -6.81 9.13
C GLU A 402 -8.33 -6.97 9.01
N LEU A 403 -7.78 -6.66 7.83
CA LEU A 403 -6.34 -6.73 7.58
C LEU A 403 -5.60 -5.60 8.30
N GLN A 404 -6.13 -4.37 8.25
CA GLN A 404 -5.57 -3.24 8.99
C GLN A 404 -5.51 -3.55 10.50
N GLN A 405 -6.54 -4.18 11.05
CA GLN A 405 -6.60 -4.56 12.47
C GLN A 405 -5.54 -5.63 12.80
N SER A 406 -5.43 -6.67 11.96
CA SER A 406 -4.44 -7.73 12.14
C SER A 406 -3.01 -7.20 12.03
N GLY A 407 -2.76 -6.29 11.08
CA GLY A 407 -1.48 -5.63 10.88
C GLY A 407 -1.10 -4.72 12.05
N ALA A 408 -2.02 -3.85 12.48
CA ALA A 408 -1.82 -2.96 13.63
C ALA A 408 -1.58 -3.75 14.93
N ALA A 409 -2.30 -4.86 15.15
CA ALA A 409 -2.09 -5.73 16.30
C ALA A 409 -0.69 -6.37 16.30
N LEU A 410 -0.20 -6.80 15.13
CA LEU A 410 1.15 -7.34 14.99
C LEU A 410 2.22 -6.27 15.25
N LEU A 411 2.06 -5.07 14.68
CA LEU A 411 2.98 -3.94 14.92
C LEU A 411 3.01 -3.54 16.40
N MET A 412 1.85 -3.47 17.05
CA MET A 412 1.73 -3.23 18.49
C MET A 412 2.50 -4.26 19.32
N ALA A 413 2.38 -5.55 18.99
CA ALA A 413 3.07 -6.62 19.72
C ALA A 413 4.59 -6.57 19.50
N LEU A 414 5.03 -6.30 18.27
CA LEU A 414 6.45 -6.14 17.94
C LEU A 414 7.08 -4.94 18.65
N ALA A 415 6.33 -3.83 18.77
CA ALA A 415 6.77 -2.61 19.44
C ALA A 415 7.03 -2.77 20.95
N SER A 416 6.75 -3.94 21.54
CA SER A 416 7.19 -4.27 22.91
C SER A 416 8.72 -4.28 23.07
N GLN A 417 9.47 -4.38 21.97
CA GLN A 417 10.92 -4.21 21.94
C GLN A 417 11.25 -2.85 21.31
N GLU A 418 12.03 -2.02 22.01
CA GLU A 418 12.40 -0.66 21.56
C GLU A 418 13.07 -0.67 20.18
N GLY A 419 14.03 -1.57 19.94
CA GLY A 419 14.68 -1.70 18.63
C GLY A 419 13.74 -2.14 17.50
N ALA A 420 12.68 -2.89 17.81
CA ALA A 420 11.66 -3.22 16.82
C ALA A 420 10.75 -2.02 16.56
N ALA A 421 10.41 -1.21 17.58
CA ALA A 421 9.65 0.02 17.43
C ALA A 421 10.37 1.04 16.53
N GLU A 422 11.70 1.18 16.63
CA GLU A 422 12.51 1.99 15.71
C GLU A 422 12.39 1.49 14.26
N VAL A 423 12.52 0.17 14.05
CA VAL A 423 12.39 -0.43 12.73
C VAL A 423 10.98 -0.23 12.17
N ILE A 424 9.93 -0.35 12.98
CA ILE A 424 8.55 -0.12 12.52
C ILE A 424 8.40 1.31 11.98
N GLY A 425 8.95 2.31 12.68
CA GLY A 425 8.96 3.70 12.21
C GLY A 425 9.68 3.87 10.87
N LEU A 426 10.89 3.31 10.74
CA LEU A 426 11.69 3.40 9.51
C LEU A 426 11.01 2.84 8.27
N TYR A 427 10.10 1.87 8.42
CA TYR A 427 9.36 1.24 7.32
C TYR A 427 7.94 1.79 7.15
N GLY A 428 7.64 2.94 7.75
CA GLY A 428 6.37 3.65 7.57
C GLY A 428 5.22 3.10 8.43
N GLY A 429 5.49 2.30 9.45
CA GLY A 429 4.44 1.64 10.23
C GLY A 429 3.54 2.61 10.99
N VAL A 430 4.09 3.74 11.48
CA VAL A 430 3.33 4.78 12.19
C VAL A 430 2.31 5.43 11.24
N GLU A 431 2.75 5.78 10.02
CA GLU A 431 1.94 6.40 8.98
C GLU A 431 0.78 5.49 8.55
N HIS A 432 1.04 4.19 8.41
CA HIS A 432 0.01 3.21 8.03
C HIS A 432 -1.01 2.99 9.16
N ILE A 433 -0.60 3.02 10.43
CA ILE A 433 -1.52 2.96 11.58
C ILE A 433 -2.43 4.20 11.62
N ILE A 434 -1.88 5.38 11.39
CA ILE A 434 -2.66 6.63 11.34
C ILE A 434 -3.60 6.65 10.13
N THR A 435 -3.14 6.14 8.98
CA THR A 435 -3.95 5.97 7.78
C THR A 435 -5.12 5.01 8.06
N ALA A 436 -4.90 3.91 8.76
CA ALA A 436 -5.97 2.99 9.16
C ALA A 436 -7.02 3.66 10.07
N LEU A 437 -6.61 4.49 11.03
CA LEU A 437 -7.53 5.29 11.87
C LEU A 437 -8.37 6.26 11.03
N LYS A 438 -7.75 6.89 10.03
CA LYS A 438 -8.40 7.86 9.14
C LYS A 438 -9.37 7.19 8.17
N THR A 439 -9.01 6.03 7.62
CA THR A 439 -9.78 5.33 6.58
C THR A 439 -10.93 4.52 7.17
N HIS A 440 -10.81 4.05 8.42
CA HIS A 440 -11.84 3.25 9.11
C HIS A 440 -12.34 3.85 10.42
N PRO A 441 -12.82 5.11 10.43
CA PRO A 441 -13.18 5.81 11.67
C PRO A 441 -14.40 5.19 12.38
N ASN A 442 -15.18 4.35 11.69
CA ASN A 442 -16.40 3.74 12.22
C ASN A 442 -16.18 2.33 12.81
N ASN A 443 -14.95 1.80 12.80
CA ASN A 443 -14.64 0.47 13.35
C ASN A 443 -13.99 0.61 14.74
N PRO A 444 -14.71 0.34 15.84
CA PRO A 444 -14.20 0.57 17.19
C PRO A 444 -13.05 -0.37 17.56
N GLU A 445 -13.08 -1.64 17.15
CA GLU A 445 -12.03 -2.60 17.45
C GLU A 445 -10.71 -2.21 16.77
N LEU A 446 -10.76 -1.80 15.50
CA LEU A 446 -9.60 -1.28 14.77
C LEU A 446 -9.10 0.01 15.38
N CYS A 447 -9.99 0.97 15.70
CA CYS A 447 -9.59 2.22 16.34
C CYS A 447 -8.85 1.98 17.67
N SER A 448 -9.38 1.11 18.53
CA SER A 448 -8.71 0.76 19.80
C SER A 448 -7.34 0.10 19.55
N THR A 449 -7.25 -0.80 18.57
CA THR A 449 -5.99 -1.47 18.22
C THR A 449 -4.94 -0.47 17.71
N CYS A 450 -5.32 0.44 16.81
CA CYS A 450 -4.44 1.48 16.29
C CYS A 450 -3.97 2.45 17.40
N CYS A 451 -4.85 2.87 18.30
CA CYS A 451 -4.47 3.72 19.43
C CYS A 451 -3.46 3.02 20.35
N HIS A 452 -3.68 1.74 20.70
CA HIS A 452 -2.68 0.99 21.47
C HIS A 452 -1.36 0.80 20.70
N ALA A 453 -1.42 0.60 19.39
CA ALA A 453 -0.21 0.51 18.57
C ALA A 453 0.58 1.83 18.58
N LEU A 454 -0.09 2.98 18.47
CA LEU A 454 0.54 4.29 18.60
C LEU A 454 1.15 4.51 19.99
N TRP A 455 0.44 4.10 21.04
CA TRP A 455 0.96 4.14 22.41
C TRP A 455 2.26 3.33 22.55
N SER A 456 2.29 2.08 22.06
CA SER A 456 3.49 1.25 22.10
C SER A 456 4.65 1.81 21.26
N LEU A 457 4.35 2.42 20.12
CA LEU A 457 5.38 2.97 19.21
C LEU A 457 5.96 4.30 19.69
N ALA A 458 5.22 5.05 20.51
CA ALA A 458 5.62 6.34 21.05
C ALA A 458 6.76 6.26 22.10
N VAL A 459 7.24 5.06 22.43
CA VAL A 459 8.47 4.89 23.22
C VAL A 459 9.72 5.42 22.51
N VAL A 460 9.68 5.47 21.16
CA VAL A 460 10.76 5.99 20.31
C VAL A 460 10.46 7.43 19.93
N GLU A 461 11.38 8.35 20.21
CA GLU A 461 11.21 9.79 19.94
C GLU A 461 10.95 10.09 18.46
N ASP A 462 11.66 9.43 17.54
CA ASP A 462 11.47 9.61 16.10
C ASP A 462 10.09 9.16 15.62
N ASN A 463 9.51 8.11 16.24
CA ASN A 463 8.13 7.71 15.94
C ASN A 463 7.12 8.76 16.38
N VAL A 464 7.37 9.45 17.51
CA VAL A 464 6.52 10.55 17.97
C VAL A 464 6.58 11.71 16.98
N LYS A 465 7.77 12.06 16.48
CA LYS A 465 7.91 13.11 15.43
C LYS A 465 7.12 12.77 14.17
N ILE A 466 7.22 11.53 13.69
CA ILE A 466 6.43 11.05 12.55
C ILE A 466 4.93 11.16 12.87
N ALA A 467 4.50 10.73 14.06
CA ALA A 467 3.10 10.82 14.48
C ALA A 467 2.60 12.28 14.53
N THR A 468 3.43 13.22 14.99
CA THR A 468 3.16 14.66 14.99
C THR A 468 2.96 15.19 13.57
N GLU A 469 3.88 14.89 12.65
CA GLU A 469 3.77 15.30 11.23
C GLU A 469 2.49 14.78 10.57
N GLN A 470 2.07 13.56 10.94
CA GLN A 470 0.85 12.91 10.44
C GLN A 470 -0.42 13.30 11.21
N LYS A 471 -0.34 14.27 12.14
CA LYS A 471 -1.48 14.76 12.94
C LYS A 471 -2.19 13.65 13.74
N ALA A 472 -1.43 12.72 14.32
CA ALA A 472 -1.94 11.58 15.06
C ALA A 472 -2.97 11.96 16.14
N ILE A 473 -2.69 13.02 16.93
CA ILE A 473 -3.58 13.51 17.99
C ILE A 473 -4.99 13.82 17.45
N SER A 474 -5.09 14.46 16.29
CA SER A 474 -6.37 14.77 15.67
C SER A 474 -7.17 13.51 15.34
N HIS A 475 -6.50 12.49 14.80
CA HIS A 475 -7.11 11.21 14.46
C HIS A 475 -7.51 10.39 15.70
N VAL A 476 -6.69 10.41 16.75
CA VAL A 476 -7.00 9.75 18.04
C VAL A 476 -8.19 10.44 18.72
N CYS A 477 -8.23 11.77 18.78
CA CYS A 477 -9.38 12.52 19.28
C CYS A 477 -10.65 12.22 18.46
N GLY A 478 -10.53 12.12 17.14
CA GLY A 478 -11.63 11.73 16.25
C GLY A 478 -12.19 10.33 16.58
N ALA A 479 -11.31 9.35 16.84
CA ALA A 479 -11.70 8.02 17.24
C ALA A 479 -12.40 8.01 18.62
N LEU A 480 -11.85 8.72 19.61
CA LEU A 480 -12.43 8.86 20.94
C LEU A 480 -13.82 9.51 20.88
N LYS A 481 -13.97 10.59 20.11
CA LYS A 481 -15.23 11.28 19.91
C LYS A 481 -16.29 10.41 19.25
N THR A 482 -15.90 9.66 18.21
CA THR A 482 -16.82 8.80 17.44
C THR A 482 -17.31 7.61 18.28
N HIS A 483 -16.40 7.01 19.07
CA HIS A 483 -16.67 5.80 19.85
C HIS A 483 -16.63 6.02 21.36
N MET A 484 -17.08 7.18 21.85
CA MET A 484 -17.07 7.53 23.28
C MET A 484 -17.79 6.50 24.17
N ASN A 485 -18.72 5.72 23.63
CA ASN A 485 -19.42 4.66 24.37
C ASN A 485 -18.61 3.36 24.51
N SER A 486 -17.50 3.20 23.78
CA SER A 486 -16.63 2.03 23.87
C SER A 486 -15.56 2.24 24.94
N PRO A 487 -15.53 1.42 26.01
CA PRO A 487 -14.49 1.53 27.03
C PRO A 487 -13.10 1.20 26.47
N ASP A 488 -13.01 0.27 25.52
CA ASP A 488 -11.73 -0.16 24.93
C ASP A 488 -11.12 0.94 24.05
N VAL A 489 -11.95 1.70 23.32
CA VAL A 489 -11.47 2.87 22.57
C VAL A 489 -11.09 4.00 23.52
N ALA A 490 -11.91 4.25 24.55
CA ALA A 490 -11.61 5.29 25.54
C ALA A 490 -10.28 5.04 26.27
N GLU A 491 -10.01 3.80 26.68
CA GLU A 491 -8.76 3.39 27.30
C GLU A 491 -7.57 3.58 26.35
N ALA A 492 -7.69 3.05 25.13
CA ALA A 492 -6.61 3.07 24.14
C ALA A 492 -6.28 4.48 23.67
N ALA A 493 -7.30 5.28 23.36
CA ALA A 493 -7.11 6.65 22.92
C ALA A 493 -6.49 7.50 24.01
N SER A 494 -6.91 7.34 25.27
CA SER A 494 -6.32 8.06 26.40
C SER A 494 -4.85 7.69 26.61
N ALA A 495 -4.48 6.40 26.46
CA ALA A 495 -3.09 5.96 26.53
C ALA A 495 -2.23 6.52 25.39
N ALA A 496 -2.77 6.50 24.16
CA ALA A 496 -2.08 7.08 23.00
C ALA A 496 -1.86 8.58 23.15
N LEU A 497 -2.88 9.31 23.61
CA LEU A 497 -2.79 10.74 23.88
C LEU A 497 -1.71 11.04 24.91
N LEU A 498 -1.72 10.35 26.06
CA LEU A 498 -0.69 10.49 27.09
C LEU A 498 0.72 10.42 26.50
N SER A 499 1.03 9.40 25.69
CA SER A 499 2.39 9.26 25.14
C SER A 499 2.72 10.28 24.06
N LEU A 500 1.74 10.68 23.24
CA LEU A 500 1.96 11.68 22.18
C LEU A 500 2.13 13.09 22.75
N THR A 501 1.44 13.42 23.84
CA THR A 501 1.47 14.76 24.45
C THR A 501 2.68 15.01 25.34
N LEU A 502 3.56 14.01 25.55
CA LEU A 502 4.86 14.22 26.21
C LEU A 502 5.85 15.00 25.35
N ASN A 503 5.58 15.18 24.05
CA ASN A 503 6.43 15.95 23.16
C ASN A 503 5.92 17.39 23.06
N ASP A 504 6.77 18.35 23.41
CA ASP A 504 6.46 19.78 23.45
C ASP A 504 5.96 20.36 22.11
N GLU A 505 6.37 19.78 20.98
CA GLU A 505 5.93 20.22 19.65
C GLU A 505 4.44 19.96 19.39
N ASN A 506 3.79 19.13 20.22
CA ASN A 506 2.38 18.81 20.07
C ASN A 506 1.43 19.82 20.73
N PHE A 507 1.91 20.70 21.63
CA PHE A 507 1.03 21.60 22.38
C PHE A 507 0.33 22.65 21.51
N ASP A 508 1.00 23.17 20.48
CA ASP A 508 0.39 24.09 19.51
C ASP A 508 -0.84 23.46 18.82
N ASN A 509 -0.87 22.13 18.68
CA ASN A 509 -1.96 21.40 18.05
C ASN A 509 -3.05 20.97 19.05
N VAL A 510 -2.77 20.90 20.36
CA VAL A 510 -3.72 20.39 21.35
C VAL A 510 -4.84 21.40 21.65
N GLY A 511 -4.51 22.70 21.75
CA GLY A 511 -5.46 23.75 22.16
C GLY A 511 -6.72 23.84 21.26
N ASP A 512 -6.58 23.52 19.97
CA ASP A 512 -7.66 23.55 18.98
C ASP A 512 -8.50 22.24 18.92
N LEU A 513 -8.02 21.14 19.50
CA LEU A 513 -8.57 19.79 19.26
C LEU A 513 -9.58 19.29 20.30
N ASP A 514 -10.02 20.13 21.23
CA ASP A 514 -10.99 19.79 22.30
C ASP A 514 -10.56 18.55 23.14
N CYS A 515 -9.25 18.31 23.21
CA CYS A 515 -8.66 17.09 23.79
C CYS A 515 -8.99 16.95 25.29
N VAL A 516 -8.84 18.03 26.05
CA VAL A 516 -9.17 18.10 27.48
C VAL A 516 -10.65 17.74 27.73
N GLY A 517 -11.56 18.28 26.93
CA GLY A 517 -13.00 18.00 27.03
C GLY A 517 -13.31 16.53 26.78
N LEU A 518 -12.74 15.95 25.71
CA LEU A 518 -12.91 14.53 25.38
C LEU A 518 -12.40 13.58 26.46
N LEU A 519 -11.27 13.90 27.11
CA LEU A 519 -10.73 13.09 28.21
C LEU A 519 -11.62 13.16 29.46
N ILE A 520 -12.17 14.33 29.78
CA ILE A 520 -13.13 14.48 30.89
C ILE A 520 -14.43 13.72 30.60
N ASP A 521 -14.95 13.82 29.38
CA ASP A 521 -16.13 13.07 28.93
C ASP A 521 -15.89 11.56 29.01
N ALA A 522 -14.68 11.09 28.67
CA ALA A 522 -14.30 9.68 28.79
C ALA A 522 -14.31 9.20 30.25
N ILE A 523 -13.78 10.01 31.19
CA ILE A 523 -13.83 9.72 32.64
C ILE A 523 -15.28 9.69 33.12
N GLU A 524 -16.11 10.66 32.72
CA GLU A 524 -17.51 10.70 33.14
C GLU A 524 -18.28 9.48 32.66
N LYS A 525 -18.11 9.13 31.39
CA LYS A 525 -18.83 8.04 30.74
C LYS A 525 -18.42 6.67 31.26
N HIS A 526 -17.12 6.48 31.50
CA HIS A 526 -16.52 5.20 31.88
C HIS A 526 -15.96 5.21 33.31
N MET A 527 -16.58 5.97 34.20
CA MET A 527 -16.10 6.22 35.58
C MET A 527 -15.87 4.94 36.41
N LYS A 528 -16.51 3.82 36.05
CA LYS A 528 -16.31 2.51 36.72
C LYS A 528 -15.13 1.71 36.16
N ASN A 529 -14.62 2.05 34.99
CA ASN A 529 -13.46 1.40 34.39
C ASN A 529 -12.18 2.07 34.89
N ALA A 530 -11.46 1.39 35.78
CA ALA A 530 -10.24 1.90 36.39
C ALA A 530 -9.17 2.29 35.37
N LYS A 531 -9.04 1.55 34.26
CA LYS A 531 -8.00 1.81 33.27
C LYS A 531 -8.26 3.08 32.46
N VAL A 532 -9.53 3.32 32.08
CA VAL A 532 -9.93 4.56 31.40
C VAL A 532 -9.66 5.76 32.31
N VAL A 533 -10.10 5.69 33.57
CA VAL A 533 -9.88 6.77 34.55
C VAL A 533 -8.39 7.04 34.72
N LYS A 534 -7.58 5.98 34.91
CA LYS A 534 -6.12 6.10 35.07
C LYS A 534 -5.47 6.80 33.87
N ASN A 535 -5.67 6.26 32.68
CA ASN A 535 -5.00 6.76 31.47
C ASN A 535 -5.47 8.17 31.11
N ALA A 536 -6.77 8.46 31.27
CA ALA A 536 -7.30 9.80 31.01
C ALA A 536 -6.79 10.84 32.02
N CYS A 537 -6.69 10.51 33.31
CA CYS A 537 -6.11 11.41 34.30
C CYS A 537 -4.62 11.68 34.05
N LEU A 538 -3.84 10.67 33.66
CA LEU A 538 -2.44 10.87 33.30
C LEU A 538 -2.29 11.72 32.03
N ALA A 539 -3.11 11.45 30.99
CA ALA A 539 -3.10 12.26 29.77
C ALA A 539 -3.45 13.72 30.09
N LEU A 540 -4.45 13.97 30.94
CA LEU A 540 -4.78 15.31 31.41
C LEU A 540 -3.61 15.95 32.18
N ALA A 541 -2.89 15.20 33.02
CA ALA A 541 -1.74 15.74 33.75
C ALA A 541 -0.64 16.19 32.79
N SER A 542 -0.30 15.36 31.79
CA SER A 542 0.64 15.69 30.72
C SER A 542 0.22 16.93 29.91
N LEU A 543 -1.08 17.15 29.73
CA LEU A 543 -1.59 18.33 29.02
C LEU A 543 -1.56 19.60 29.87
N VAL A 544 -1.74 19.45 31.18
CA VAL A 544 -1.79 20.57 32.13
C VAL A 544 -0.38 21.05 32.48
N GLU A 545 0.61 20.17 32.60
CA GLU A 545 1.96 20.52 33.07
C GLU A 545 2.60 21.72 32.32
N PRO A 546 2.55 21.81 30.98
CA PRO A 546 3.15 22.93 30.26
C PRO A 546 2.17 24.04 29.84
N ASP A 547 0.85 23.85 30.01
CA ASP A 547 -0.17 24.76 29.47
C ASP A 547 -1.23 25.17 30.51
N GLU A 548 -1.14 26.43 30.92
CA GLU A 548 -2.12 27.06 31.83
C GLU A 548 -3.54 27.06 31.23
N GLU A 549 -3.68 27.19 29.90
CA GLU A 549 -5.00 27.20 29.26
C GLU A 549 -5.69 25.83 29.39
N SER A 550 -4.96 24.74 29.20
CA SER A 550 -5.42 23.38 29.45
C SER A 550 -5.84 23.19 30.92
N ALA A 551 -5.09 23.76 31.87
CA ALA A 551 -5.46 23.77 33.29
C ALA A 551 -6.82 24.45 33.54
N TYR A 552 -7.06 25.61 32.92
CA TYR A 552 -8.35 26.28 32.99
C TYR A 552 -9.47 25.48 32.32
N ARG A 553 -9.22 24.86 31.17
CA ARG A 553 -10.22 24.04 30.46
C ARG A 553 -10.68 22.84 31.28
N VAL A 554 -9.80 22.25 32.10
CA VAL A 554 -10.19 21.21 33.07
C VAL A 554 -11.20 21.73 34.09
N LEU A 555 -11.13 23.01 34.45
CA LEU A 555 -12.09 23.63 35.36
C LEU A 555 -13.41 23.98 34.67
N THR A 556 -13.37 24.59 33.48
CA THR A 556 -14.49 25.38 32.97
C THR A 556 -15.43 24.65 32.00
N ASN A 557 -15.01 23.54 31.35
CA ASN A 557 -15.72 22.85 30.26
C ASN A 557 -16.68 23.76 29.47
N GLU A 558 -16.12 24.65 28.66
CA GLU A 558 -16.89 25.53 27.79
C GLU A 558 -17.57 24.76 26.65
N VAL A 559 -18.72 24.14 26.94
CA VAL A 559 -19.73 23.91 25.90
C VAL A 559 -20.56 25.18 25.78
N SER A 560 -20.95 25.55 24.57
CA SER A 560 -21.52 26.84 24.08
C SER A 560 -22.82 27.35 24.76
N THR A 561 -23.14 26.93 25.98
CA THR A 561 -24.40 27.22 26.69
C THR A 561 -24.24 27.82 28.09
N GLY A 562 -23.02 28.18 28.53
CA GLY A 562 -22.84 29.08 29.67
C GLY A 562 -23.11 28.49 31.07
N GLY A 563 -22.79 27.21 31.28
CA GLY A 563 -22.76 26.58 32.61
C GLY A 563 -21.33 26.26 33.04
N HIS A 564 -20.92 26.69 34.24
CA HIS A 564 -19.59 26.50 34.79
C HIS A 564 -19.44 25.19 35.61
N VAL A 565 -18.21 24.65 35.58
CA VAL A 565 -17.62 23.56 36.38
C VAL A 565 -18.02 22.14 35.99
N ALA A 566 -17.14 21.43 35.26
CA ALA A 566 -17.36 20.01 34.95
C ALA A 566 -16.20 19.05 35.30
N GLY A 567 -14.92 19.37 35.10
CA GLY A 567 -13.85 18.36 35.26
C GLY A 567 -13.58 17.92 36.71
N VAL A 568 -13.32 18.86 37.61
CA VAL A 568 -12.95 18.55 39.01
C VAL A 568 -14.04 17.75 39.76
N PRO A 569 -15.35 18.09 39.68
CA PRO A 569 -16.39 17.26 40.30
C PRO A 569 -16.46 15.83 39.74
N ILE A 570 -16.19 15.65 38.43
CA ILE A 570 -16.12 14.33 37.80
C ILE A 570 -14.94 13.54 38.39
N ILE A 571 -13.76 14.17 38.51
CA ILE A 571 -12.56 13.55 39.11
C ILE A 571 -12.81 13.14 40.56
N LEU A 572 -13.46 13.99 41.37
CA LEU A 572 -13.81 13.65 42.76
C LEU A 572 -14.74 12.43 42.84
N LYS A 573 -15.75 12.35 41.96
CA LYS A 573 -16.64 11.16 41.89
C LYS A 573 -15.88 9.91 41.44
N ALA A 574 -14.96 10.05 40.48
CA ALA A 574 -14.12 8.94 40.03
C ALA A 574 -13.22 8.42 41.17
N TYR A 575 -12.63 9.33 41.97
CA TYR A 575 -11.91 8.96 43.18
C TYR A 575 -12.78 8.18 44.16
N ASP A 576 -14.00 8.64 44.46
CA ASP A 576 -14.87 7.96 45.42
C ASP A 576 -15.18 6.50 45.05
N LEU A 577 -15.24 6.21 43.74
CA LEU A 577 -15.41 4.87 43.19
C LEU A 577 -14.13 4.02 43.24
N HIS A 578 -12.95 4.64 43.06
CA HIS A 578 -11.66 3.95 42.91
C HIS A 578 -10.66 4.21 44.05
N LYS A 579 -11.11 4.75 45.18
CA LYS A 579 -10.28 5.10 46.35
C LYS A 579 -9.43 3.97 46.94
N ASP A 580 -9.70 2.73 46.56
CA ASP A 580 -8.95 1.53 46.96
C ASP A 580 -7.95 1.05 45.89
N ASN A 581 -7.99 1.62 44.69
CA ASN A 581 -7.07 1.31 43.60
C ASN A 581 -5.90 2.30 43.59
N ALA A 582 -4.72 1.84 44.00
CA ALA A 582 -3.53 2.67 44.11
C ALA A 582 -3.16 3.38 42.80
N GLU A 583 -3.20 2.67 41.66
CA GLU A 583 -2.81 3.25 40.36
C GLU A 583 -3.75 4.38 39.92
N VAL A 584 -5.06 4.22 40.17
CA VAL A 584 -6.04 5.27 39.85
C VAL A 584 -5.85 6.46 40.78
N VAL A 585 -5.63 6.22 42.07
CA VAL A 585 -5.39 7.28 43.04
C VAL A 585 -4.12 8.07 42.72
N GLU A 586 -3.04 7.38 42.34
CA GLU A 586 -1.80 8.00 41.87
C GLU A 586 -2.05 8.91 40.67
N SER A 587 -2.73 8.41 39.62
CA SER A 587 -3.03 9.22 38.43
C SER A 587 -3.87 10.47 38.72
N ILE A 588 -4.85 10.37 39.62
CA ILE A 588 -5.68 11.50 40.05
C ILE A 588 -4.84 12.52 40.83
N VAL A 589 -3.93 12.05 41.68
CA VAL A 589 -3.05 12.92 42.47
C VAL A 589 -2.04 13.64 41.60
N SER A 590 -1.47 12.97 40.59
CA SER A 590 -0.59 13.61 39.61
C SER A 590 -1.30 14.76 38.90
N LEU A 591 -2.52 14.53 38.39
CA LEU A 591 -3.31 15.60 37.77
C LEU A 591 -3.60 16.77 38.73
N VAL A 592 -3.97 16.48 39.97
CA VAL A 592 -4.24 17.54 40.97
C VAL A 592 -2.98 18.30 41.35
N MET A 593 -1.82 17.64 41.32
CA MET A 593 -0.54 18.27 41.55
C MET A 593 -0.20 19.26 40.43
N GLU A 594 -0.33 18.86 39.15
CA GLU A 594 -0.13 19.77 38.01
C GLU A 594 -1.12 20.94 38.02
N LEU A 595 -2.40 20.69 38.28
CA LEU A 595 -3.40 21.75 38.44
C LEU A 595 -3.06 22.72 39.59
N SER A 596 -2.34 22.25 40.62
CA SER A 596 -1.97 23.09 41.76
C SER A 596 -0.80 24.04 41.47
N GLU A 597 -0.13 23.89 40.33
CA GLU A 597 0.94 24.80 39.91
C GLU A 597 0.41 26.20 39.55
N TYR A 598 -0.88 26.33 39.22
CA TYR A 598 -1.52 27.57 38.79
C TYR A 598 -2.38 28.19 39.91
N ASP A 599 -2.08 29.44 40.28
CA ASP A 599 -2.70 30.12 41.44
C ASP A 599 -4.21 30.32 41.29
N ASP A 600 -4.68 30.69 40.10
CA ASP A 600 -6.10 30.91 39.80
C ASP A 600 -6.88 29.59 39.79
N VAL A 601 -6.27 28.52 39.27
CA VAL A 601 -6.83 27.16 39.31
C VAL A 601 -6.95 26.66 40.75
N CYS A 602 -5.94 26.94 41.59
CA CYS A 602 -5.97 26.64 43.02
C CYS A 602 -7.13 27.32 43.76
N ALA A 603 -7.49 28.54 43.39
CA ALA A 603 -8.61 29.25 44.02
C ALA A 603 -9.94 28.52 43.80
N GLU A 604 -10.16 27.99 42.60
CA GLU A 604 -11.37 27.24 42.25
C GLU A 604 -11.37 25.84 42.89
N MET A 605 -10.24 25.12 42.86
CA MET A 605 -10.09 23.83 43.53
C MET A 605 -10.39 23.89 45.04
N LYS A 606 -10.09 25.02 45.68
CA LYS A 606 -10.50 25.27 47.08
C LYS A 606 -12.00 25.42 47.22
N HIS A 607 -12.63 26.18 46.33
CA HIS A 607 -14.09 26.36 46.32
C HIS A 607 -14.82 25.00 46.20
N LEU A 608 -14.23 24.07 45.44
CA LEU A 608 -14.71 22.70 45.26
C LEU A 608 -14.28 21.73 46.38
N ASN A 609 -13.59 22.21 47.41
CA ASN A 609 -13.12 21.44 48.56
C ASN A 609 -12.21 20.25 48.17
N VAL A 610 -11.39 20.37 47.14
CA VAL A 610 -10.45 19.30 46.73
C VAL A 610 -9.50 18.92 47.87
N GLY A 611 -8.97 19.89 48.63
CA GLY A 611 -8.09 19.62 49.76
C GLY A 611 -8.72 18.71 50.84
N PRO A 612 -9.88 19.08 51.42
CA PRO A 612 -10.57 18.24 52.40
C PRO A 612 -11.17 16.95 51.83
N ASN A 613 -11.79 17.01 50.64
CA ASN A 613 -12.58 15.89 50.10
C ASN A 613 -11.73 14.86 49.36
N LEU A 614 -10.55 15.22 48.87
CA LEU A 614 -9.67 14.31 48.12
C LEU A 614 -8.33 14.12 48.84
N LEU A 615 -7.49 15.17 48.87
CA LEU A 615 -6.10 15.06 49.31
C LEU A 615 -5.96 14.61 50.77
N SER A 616 -6.82 15.13 51.66
CA SER A 616 -6.81 14.72 53.07
C SER A 616 -7.25 13.26 53.29
N GLN A 617 -8.10 12.72 52.42
CA GLN A 617 -8.51 11.32 52.46
C GLN A 617 -7.40 10.41 51.95
N ILE A 618 -6.78 10.79 50.83
CA ILE A 618 -5.64 10.10 50.23
C ILE A 618 -4.47 10.03 51.22
N PHE A 619 -4.11 11.17 51.81
CA PHE A 619 -3.05 11.28 52.81
C PHE A 619 -3.24 10.31 53.99
N LYS A 620 -4.49 10.08 54.40
CA LYS A 620 -4.79 9.14 55.49
C LYS A 620 -4.68 7.68 55.06
N ARG A 621 -5.00 7.38 53.80
CA ARG A 621 -5.15 6.02 53.28
C ARG A 621 -3.84 5.44 52.72
N PHE A 622 -3.02 6.27 52.08
CA PHE A 622 -1.82 5.83 51.34
C PHE A 622 -0.50 6.29 51.98
N LYS A 623 -0.46 6.46 53.31
CA LYS A 623 0.69 7.01 54.07
C LYS A 623 2.06 6.39 53.75
N GLU A 624 2.09 5.12 53.37
CA GLU A 624 3.32 4.38 53.11
C GLU A 624 3.72 4.37 51.62
N ASN A 625 2.83 4.78 50.72
CA ASN A 625 3.11 4.85 49.29
C ASN A 625 3.65 6.24 48.92
N ARG A 626 4.96 6.34 48.68
CA ARG A 626 5.61 7.62 48.37
C ARG A 626 5.20 8.22 47.03
N ASP A 627 4.93 7.38 46.03
CA ASP A 627 4.54 7.82 44.69
C ASP A 627 3.21 8.59 44.74
N ILE A 628 2.34 8.26 45.70
CA ILE A 628 1.09 8.99 45.96
C ILE A 628 1.29 10.14 46.97
N MET A 629 2.09 9.94 48.00
CA MET A 629 2.23 10.91 49.09
C MET A 629 3.02 12.16 48.68
N ASP A 630 4.10 12.01 47.91
CA ASP A 630 4.95 13.14 47.53
C ASP A 630 4.20 14.19 46.69
N PRO A 631 3.44 13.83 45.62
CA PRO A 631 2.64 14.82 44.90
C PRO A 631 1.42 15.29 45.71
N CYS A 632 0.82 14.43 46.55
CA CYS A 632 -0.28 14.83 47.43
C CYS A 632 0.12 15.92 48.43
N GLU A 633 1.31 15.82 49.04
CA GLU A 633 1.83 16.82 49.99
C GLU A 633 2.14 18.15 49.29
N LYS A 634 2.74 18.09 48.10
CA LYS A 634 3.00 19.29 47.28
C LYS A 634 1.72 20.03 46.96
N ALA A 635 0.72 19.34 46.41
CA ALA A 635 -0.57 19.92 46.05
C ALA A 635 -1.29 20.53 47.27
N LEU A 636 -1.28 19.81 48.39
CA LEU A 636 -1.89 20.27 49.64
C LEU A 636 -1.17 21.51 50.22
N GLY A 637 0.17 21.55 50.11
CA GLY A 637 0.97 22.72 50.48
C GLY A 637 0.62 23.96 49.69
N LYS A 638 0.50 23.84 48.36
CA LYS A 638 0.11 24.97 47.48
C LYS A 638 -1.31 25.48 47.75
N LEU A 639 -2.25 24.55 47.91
CA LEU A 639 -3.61 24.88 48.34
C LEU A 639 -3.63 25.53 49.73
N GLN A 640 -2.71 25.23 50.64
CA GLN A 640 -2.65 25.90 51.94
C GLN A 640 -1.95 27.28 51.92
N LEU A 641 -0.95 27.50 51.07
CA LEU A 641 -0.20 28.76 50.99
C LEU A 641 -1.06 29.95 50.56
N ILE A 642 -1.97 29.75 49.60
CA ILE A 642 -2.90 30.80 49.15
C ILE A 642 -3.86 31.26 50.28
N SER A 643 -4.09 30.44 51.31
CA SER A 643 -4.89 30.82 52.50
C SER A 643 -4.18 31.87 53.37
N GLY A 644 -2.85 31.86 53.38
CA GLY A 644 -2.04 32.80 54.16
C GLY A 644 -1.94 34.20 53.54
N GLN A 645 -2.14 34.32 52.23
CA GLN A 645 -2.08 35.60 51.52
C GLN A 645 -3.40 36.40 51.61
N LYS A 646 -4.58 35.75 51.54
CA LYS A 646 -5.88 36.43 51.78
C LYS A 646 -6.17 36.78 53.24
N ALA A 647 -5.43 36.24 54.21
CA ALA A 647 -5.51 36.64 55.62
C ALA A 647 -4.59 37.85 55.96
N LYS A 648 -3.78 38.31 54.99
CA LYS A 648 -2.84 39.44 55.13
C LYS A 648 -3.12 40.60 54.17
N ALA A 649 -4.06 40.47 53.24
CA ALA A 649 -4.64 41.55 52.45
C ALA A 649 -6.01 41.92 53.04
#